data_AF-A0A963E8T1-F1
#
_entry.id   AF-A0A963E8T1-F1
#
_cell.length_a   1.000
_cell.length_b   1.000
_cell.length_c   1.000
_cell.angle_alpha   90.00
_cell.angle_beta   90.00
_cell.angle_gamma   90.00
#
_symmetry.space_group_name_H-M   'P 1'
#
loop_
_entity.id
_entity.type
_entity.pdbx_description
1 polymer ?
#
loop_
_entity_poly.entity_id
_entity_poly.type
_entity_poly.pdbx_seq_one_letter_code
_entity_poly.pdbx_strand_id
1 'polypeptide(L)'
;AVVAATLLLSSISVAAVNTQSIINQTEGQWLSHGRDYQETRFSPLKQVNTSNVDKLGLAWFLDYDIGRGFESTPIFYEGVLYTTAARGVVLAVDAKTGQLLWKYESAVSGKIDRKGCCDTANRGVAIYGDKVYVGTYDGRLVALNAKSGDVAWQVQTTDVDKDYTITGAPRIIDGKVIIGNGGAEMGAVRGYITAYDSETGKQLWRFYTIPGDPSKPFENKAMEQAAKTWTGEWWKNGGGGTVWDSMAFDPNLNLLYIGVGNGQPHNQLYRSPEGGDNLYLSSIVAINPDNGEMVWHYQEVPGETWDFTATQHLILADLMIDGKRRQVIMHAPKNGFFFVLDRKTGALISAEKYAYVNWAFSYDMKTGRPIEVPEARYYKGHRAMLVPSVMGAHNWQPMSFSPETGLVYIPTLHIPIPLMNDEPPYVNKPGRYNLGLSFGDDPTPPFALRKNIIYGGLLAWDPVKQRKVWSHRFDSAWNGGVLSTAGDLVFQGNGMGYFVAYNAKSGKKLWQFDAQTGIVAAPMTFEMDGVQYVTLMAGWMGAGAIGGAIFGPEHPRNTPRMLTFKLGGSVSLPPEKITPLVAVKPPEIKATTQEITEGRRLFNRYCFACHGSSATGGGEVKDLRYTTPAVLTIFDDIVLKGVFDQKGMPGFGDLLTPKDAELIKLYLISRIQETYDAQQAAQTNATKGEKQ
;
A
#
# COMPACT_ATOMS: atom_id res chain seq x y z
N ALA A 1 -10.15 50.24 46.32
CA ALA A 1 -11.22 49.54 45.57
C ALA A 1 -10.73 49.35 44.14
N VAL A 2 -10.79 48.11 43.67
CA VAL A 2 -10.06 47.59 42.50
C VAL A 2 -10.66 48.09 41.19
N VAL A 3 -9.81 48.57 40.28
CA VAL A 3 -10.15 48.89 38.89
C VAL A 3 -10.23 47.59 38.10
N ALA A 4 -11.44 47.25 37.61
CA ALA A 4 -11.67 46.06 36.80
C ALA A 4 -11.20 46.32 35.36
N ALA A 5 -10.05 45.75 35.00
CA ALA A 5 -9.61 45.64 33.61
C ALA A 5 -10.46 44.58 32.90
N THR A 6 -11.26 45.01 31.93
CA THR A 6 -12.05 44.10 31.08
C THR A 6 -11.12 43.59 29.99
N LEU A 7 -10.64 42.35 30.11
CA LEU A 7 -9.95 41.67 29.02
C LEU A 7 -10.97 41.37 27.91
N LEU A 8 -10.85 42.09 26.80
CA LEU A 8 -11.43 41.69 25.52
C LEU A 8 -10.70 40.43 25.04
N LEU A 9 -11.29 39.27 25.32
CA LEU A 9 -10.96 38.02 24.64
C LEU A 9 -11.37 38.18 23.18
N SER A 10 -10.40 38.52 22.33
CA SER A 10 -10.54 38.35 20.88
C SER A 10 -10.71 36.87 20.60
N SER A 11 -11.94 36.43 20.34
CA SER A 11 -12.22 35.13 19.78
C SER A 11 -11.57 35.06 18.41
N ILE A 12 -10.38 34.46 18.32
CA ILE A 12 -9.78 34.07 17.05
C ILE A 12 -10.75 33.06 16.44
N SER A 13 -11.51 33.51 15.45
CA SER A 13 -12.34 32.64 14.63
C SER A 13 -11.41 31.64 13.95
N VAL A 14 -11.46 30.38 14.41
CA VAL A 14 -10.73 29.26 13.82
C VAL A 14 -11.12 29.16 12.35
N ALA A 15 -10.16 29.37 11.45
CA ALA A 15 -10.41 29.21 10.03
C ALA A 15 -10.39 27.71 9.72
N ALA A 16 -11.57 27.13 9.49
CA ALA A 16 -11.74 25.73 9.15
C ALA A 16 -10.91 25.36 7.89
N VAL A 17 -10.38 24.13 7.84
CA VAL A 17 -9.57 23.67 6.69
C VAL A 17 -10.37 23.80 5.40
N ASN A 18 -9.81 24.40 4.37
CA ASN A 18 -10.43 24.55 3.07
C ASN A 18 -9.41 24.39 1.94
N THR A 19 -9.86 24.46 0.69
CA THR A 19 -8.98 24.34 -0.48
C THR A 19 -7.83 25.33 -0.41
N GLN A 20 -8.10 26.59 -0.04
CA GLN A 20 -7.08 27.62 -0.01
C GLN A 20 -6.03 27.37 1.08
N SER A 21 -6.40 26.84 2.26
CA SER A 21 -5.42 26.50 3.30
C SER A 21 -4.48 25.37 2.89
N ILE A 22 -4.96 24.41 2.08
CA ILE A 22 -4.14 23.31 1.53
C ILE A 22 -3.22 23.87 0.43
N ILE A 23 -3.73 24.71 -0.47
CA ILE A 23 -2.93 25.40 -1.52
C ILE A 23 -1.82 26.23 -0.89
N ASN A 24 -2.13 26.99 0.16
CA ASN A 24 -1.19 27.88 0.83
C ASN A 24 -0.14 27.12 1.64
N GLN A 25 -0.32 25.81 1.85
CA GLN A 25 0.61 24.96 2.61
C GLN A 25 0.98 25.58 3.97
N THR A 26 -0.06 25.98 4.73
CA THR A 26 0.07 26.69 6.02
C THR A 26 1.25 26.15 6.83
N GLU A 27 2.20 27.03 7.15
CA GLU A 27 3.49 26.63 7.74
C GLU A 27 3.28 25.84 9.03
N GLY A 28 4.08 24.78 9.22
CA GLY A 28 3.95 23.86 10.35
C GLY A 28 2.79 22.87 10.27
N GLN A 29 1.85 23.03 9.34
CA GLN A 29 0.70 22.12 9.18
C GLN A 29 0.94 21.02 8.14
N TRP A 30 0.18 19.92 8.25
CA TRP A 30 0.13 18.85 7.24
C TRP A 30 -1.32 18.51 6.95
N LEU A 31 -1.92 19.22 5.99
CA LEU A 31 -3.39 19.29 5.81
C LEU A 31 -3.95 18.32 4.75
N SER A 32 -3.09 17.64 3.99
CA SER A 32 -3.48 16.65 2.98
C SER A 32 -2.61 15.41 3.11
N HIS A 33 -3.03 14.28 2.52
CA HIS A 33 -2.32 13.01 2.62
C HIS A 33 -0.83 13.13 2.24
N GLY A 34 -0.52 13.72 1.08
CA GLY A 34 0.85 14.02 0.65
C GLY A 34 1.36 15.40 1.04
N ARG A 35 0.88 15.97 2.17
CA ARG A 35 1.07 17.36 2.66
C ARG A 35 0.31 18.40 1.84
N ASP A 36 0.55 18.43 0.54
CA ASP A 36 0.01 19.40 -0.42
C ASP A 36 -0.72 18.69 -1.57
N TYR A 37 -1.41 19.44 -2.41
CA TYR A 37 -2.13 18.88 -3.57
C TYR A 37 -1.20 18.32 -4.65
N GLN A 38 0.06 18.74 -4.67
CA GLN A 38 1.07 18.22 -5.58
C GLN A 38 1.66 16.89 -5.07
N GLU A 39 1.29 16.49 -3.84
CA GLU A 39 1.72 15.30 -3.13
C GLU A 39 3.26 15.22 -3.02
N THR A 40 3.94 16.37 -2.88
CA THR A 40 5.41 16.39 -2.91
C THR A 40 6.05 15.64 -1.74
N ARG A 41 5.33 15.57 -0.60
CA ARG A 41 5.84 15.09 0.69
C ARG A 41 7.17 15.75 1.08
N PHE A 42 7.33 17.01 0.69
CA PHE A 42 8.44 17.87 1.08
C PHE A 42 7.98 18.86 2.13
N SER A 43 8.65 18.89 3.28
CA SER A 43 8.39 19.91 4.29
C SER A 43 9.39 21.07 4.19
N PRO A 44 8.94 22.33 4.21
CA PRO A 44 9.82 23.50 4.28
C PRO A 44 10.46 23.67 5.66
N LEU A 45 10.04 22.89 6.67
CA LEU A 45 10.62 22.93 8.01
C LEU A 45 12.07 22.44 8.00
N LYS A 46 12.93 23.18 8.68
CA LYS A 46 14.39 22.98 8.68
C LYS A 46 15.06 23.11 10.05
N GLN A 47 14.26 23.15 11.13
CA GLN A 47 14.80 23.17 12.48
C GLN A 47 15.61 21.90 12.75
N VAL A 48 15.11 20.74 12.30
CA VAL A 48 15.86 19.50 12.16
C VAL A 48 16.55 19.51 10.79
N ASN A 49 17.88 19.42 10.79
CA ASN A 49 18.69 19.48 9.59
C ASN A 49 19.98 18.65 9.73
N THR A 50 20.77 18.59 8.66
CA THR A 50 22.00 17.78 8.59
C THR A 50 23.05 18.07 9.67
N SER A 51 23.01 19.23 10.33
CA SER A 51 23.97 19.61 11.38
C SER A 51 23.56 19.20 12.79
N ASN A 52 22.29 18.82 13.00
CA ASN A 52 21.74 18.56 14.33
C ASN A 52 20.82 17.34 14.43
N VAL A 53 20.57 16.62 13.32
CA VAL A 53 19.70 15.42 13.31
C VAL A 53 20.24 14.29 14.19
N ASP A 54 21.52 14.29 14.51
CA ASP A 54 22.14 13.38 15.49
C ASP A 54 21.56 13.57 16.91
N LYS A 55 20.99 14.74 17.20
CA LYS A 55 20.31 15.06 18.47
C LYS A 55 18.80 14.78 18.43
N LEU A 56 18.29 14.20 17.34
CA LEU A 56 16.90 13.80 17.25
C LEU A 56 16.65 12.61 18.19
N GLY A 57 15.59 12.68 18.98
CA GLY A 57 15.21 11.63 19.92
C GLY A 57 13.71 11.54 20.09
N LEU A 58 13.24 10.44 20.67
CA LEU A 58 11.82 10.17 20.85
C LEU A 58 11.23 11.18 21.85
N ALA A 59 10.18 11.87 21.43
CA ALA A 59 9.44 12.83 22.24
C ALA A 59 8.34 12.14 23.04
N TRP A 60 7.60 11.25 22.37
CA TRP A 60 6.54 10.42 22.94
C TRP A 60 6.22 9.28 21.95
N PHE A 61 5.50 8.27 22.43
CA PHE A 61 4.95 7.19 21.61
C PHE A 61 3.56 6.80 22.09
N LEU A 62 2.76 6.20 21.20
CA LEU A 62 1.45 5.63 21.51
C LEU A 62 1.39 4.19 20.99
N ASP A 63 1.21 3.23 21.90
CA ASP A 63 0.96 1.83 21.56
C ASP A 63 -0.51 1.67 21.18
N TYR A 64 -0.77 1.10 20.00
CA TYR A 64 -2.14 0.81 19.56
C TYR A 64 -2.17 -0.51 18.78
N ASP A 65 -2.39 -1.60 19.50
CA ASP A 65 -2.42 -2.94 18.92
C ASP A 65 -3.86 -3.37 18.63
N ILE A 66 -4.16 -3.57 17.35
CA ILE A 66 -5.40 -4.17 16.86
C ILE A 66 -5.15 -5.51 16.16
N GLY A 67 -3.97 -6.11 16.39
CA GLY A 67 -3.50 -7.34 15.78
C GLY A 67 -3.05 -7.19 14.32
N ARG A 68 -2.75 -5.97 13.88
CA ARG A 68 -2.26 -5.61 12.54
C ARG A 68 -1.35 -4.38 12.59
N GLY A 69 -0.48 -4.16 11.60
CA GLY A 69 0.35 -2.96 11.48
C GLY A 69 -0.34 -1.73 10.86
N PHE A 70 0.45 -0.83 10.25
CA PHE A 70 0.00 0.48 9.77
C PHE A 70 0.55 0.86 8.39
N GLU A 71 -0.33 1.41 7.53
CA GLU A 71 0.05 2.06 6.27
C GLU A 71 -0.19 3.60 6.28
N SER A 72 -0.71 4.14 7.38
CA SER A 72 -1.22 5.51 7.46
C SER A 72 -0.14 6.60 7.47
N THR A 73 -0.33 7.66 6.68
CA THR A 73 0.34 8.96 6.92
C THR A 73 -0.56 9.83 7.79
N PRO A 74 -0.12 10.23 9.01
CA PRO A 74 -0.90 11.15 9.84
C PRO A 74 -1.10 12.53 9.19
N ILE A 75 -2.27 13.14 9.44
CA ILE A 75 -2.56 14.55 9.16
C ILE A 75 -2.42 15.34 10.47
N PHE A 76 -1.80 16.52 10.40
CA PHE A 76 -1.68 17.43 11.54
C PHE A 76 -2.46 18.71 11.27
N TYR A 77 -3.40 19.02 12.18
CA TYR A 77 -4.15 20.26 12.17
C TYR A 77 -4.37 20.74 13.61
N GLU A 78 -3.94 21.97 13.90
CA GLU A 78 -4.19 22.69 15.17
C GLU A 78 -3.91 21.87 16.44
N GLY A 79 -2.75 21.23 16.51
CA GLY A 79 -2.33 20.48 17.72
C GLY A 79 -2.87 19.04 17.79
N VAL A 80 -3.65 18.60 16.79
CA VAL A 80 -4.17 17.24 16.72
C VAL A 80 -3.58 16.49 15.53
N LEU A 81 -3.17 15.25 15.78
CA LEU A 81 -2.80 14.28 14.76
C LEU A 81 -3.98 13.34 14.50
N TYR A 82 -4.41 13.25 13.24
CA TYR A 82 -5.41 12.30 12.78
C TYR A 82 -4.73 11.21 11.97
N THR A 83 -4.94 9.95 12.34
CA THR A 83 -4.34 8.79 11.67
C THR A 83 -5.28 7.60 11.69
N THR A 84 -4.95 6.55 10.96
CA THR A 84 -5.77 5.34 10.88
C THR A 84 -5.02 4.09 11.29
N ALA A 85 -5.79 3.11 11.73
CA ALA A 85 -5.39 1.72 11.86
C ALA A 85 -6.13 0.84 10.84
N ALA A 86 -5.87 -0.47 10.86
CA ALA A 86 -6.53 -1.44 10.00
C ALA A 86 -8.07 -1.32 10.03
N ARG A 87 -8.70 -1.71 8.92
CA ARG A 87 -10.15 -1.64 8.65
C ARG A 87 -10.78 -0.24 8.72
N GLY A 88 -9.98 0.83 8.75
CA GLY A 88 -10.47 2.20 8.76
C GLY A 88 -10.87 2.72 10.15
N VAL A 89 -10.30 2.15 11.22
CA VAL A 89 -10.33 2.77 12.56
C VAL A 89 -9.59 4.11 12.49
N VAL A 90 -10.15 5.16 13.07
CA VAL A 90 -9.53 6.50 13.09
C VAL A 90 -9.15 6.86 14.53
N LEU A 91 -7.96 7.42 14.70
CA LEU A 91 -7.43 7.91 15.96
C LEU A 91 -7.17 9.41 15.85
N ALA A 92 -7.66 10.18 16.81
CA ALA A 92 -7.22 11.55 17.03
C ALA A 92 -6.33 11.61 18.26
N VAL A 93 -5.14 12.17 18.11
CA VAL A 93 -4.08 12.14 19.12
C VAL A 93 -3.59 13.56 19.35
N ASP A 94 -3.47 13.96 20.61
CA ASP A 94 -2.83 15.21 21.00
C ASP A 94 -1.36 15.18 20.54
N ALA A 95 -0.97 16.12 19.67
CA ALA A 95 0.33 16.10 19.02
C ALA A 95 1.49 16.39 19.98
N LYS A 96 1.21 16.97 21.16
CA LYS A 96 2.21 17.36 22.15
C LYS A 96 2.55 16.23 23.10
N THR A 97 1.51 15.51 23.53
CA THR A 97 1.57 14.52 24.61
C THR A 97 1.48 13.09 24.10
N GLY A 98 0.95 12.86 22.90
CA GLY A 98 0.62 11.54 22.41
C GLY A 98 -0.66 10.94 23.02
N GLN A 99 -1.43 11.72 23.77
CA GLN A 99 -2.68 11.26 24.38
C GLN A 99 -3.75 11.03 23.31
N LEU A 100 -4.38 9.85 23.33
CA LEU A 100 -5.57 9.58 22.52
C LEU A 100 -6.72 10.48 22.98
N LEU A 101 -7.21 11.35 22.10
CA LEU A 101 -8.32 12.27 22.36
C LEU A 101 -9.66 11.57 22.13
N TRP A 102 -9.79 10.94 20.97
CA TRP A 102 -10.94 10.12 20.62
C TRP A 102 -10.54 9.04 19.61
N LYS A 103 -11.39 8.01 19.49
CA LYS A 103 -11.26 7.00 18.45
C LYS A 103 -12.62 6.71 17.81
N TYR A 104 -12.60 6.47 16.51
CA TYR A 104 -13.74 5.95 15.76
C TYR A 104 -13.49 4.48 15.41
N GLU A 105 -14.38 3.60 15.85
CA GLU A 105 -14.38 2.19 15.50
C GLU A 105 -15.21 1.98 14.24
N SER A 106 -14.61 1.45 13.17
CA SER A 106 -15.33 1.26 11.91
C SER A 106 -16.42 0.18 11.97
N ALA A 107 -16.39 -0.69 12.98
CA ALA A 107 -17.28 -1.85 13.14
C ALA A 107 -17.28 -2.81 11.93
N VAL A 108 -16.21 -2.80 11.13
CA VAL A 108 -16.02 -3.72 10.01
C VAL A 108 -15.80 -5.14 10.55
N SER A 109 -16.61 -6.09 10.07
CA SER A 109 -16.50 -7.50 10.46
C SER A 109 -15.25 -8.15 9.88
N GLY A 110 -14.53 -8.93 10.69
CA GLY A 110 -13.41 -9.75 10.21
C GLY A 110 -13.79 -10.78 9.13
N LYS A 111 -15.09 -11.08 8.95
CA LYS A 111 -15.58 -11.95 7.88
C LYS A 111 -15.22 -11.47 6.49
N ILE A 112 -15.09 -10.15 6.32
CA ILE A 112 -14.79 -9.56 5.03
C ILE A 112 -13.28 -9.44 4.77
N ASP A 113 -12.41 -9.86 5.70
CA ASP A 113 -10.96 -9.81 5.50
C ASP A 113 -10.53 -10.60 4.25
N ARG A 114 -11.23 -11.69 3.90
CA ARG A 114 -10.98 -12.44 2.65
C ARG A 114 -11.39 -11.72 1.37
N LYS A 115 -11.99 -10.52 1.44
CA LYS A 115 -12.37 -9.73 0.26
C LYS A 115 -11.26 -8.83 -0.26
N GLY A 116 -10.16 -8.65 0.45
CA GLY A 116 -9.01 -7.89 -0.04
C GLY A 116 -7.76 -8.74 -0.20
N CYS A 117 -6.91 -8.35 -1.15
CA CYS A 117 -5.68 -9.05 -1.46
C CYS A 117 -4.60 -8.85 -0.38
N CYS A 118 -4.53 -7.65 0.17
CA CYS A 118 -3.25 -7.09 0.58
C CYS A 118 -3.27 -6.62 2.03
N ASP A 119 -3.86 -7.44 2.90
CA ASP A 119 -4.21 -7.14 4.30
C ASP A 119 -5.39 -6.15 4.41
N THR A 120 -5.73 -5.80 5.64
CA THR A 120 -6.85 -4.92 6.04
C THR A 120 -6.43 -3.47 6.20
N ALA A 121 -5.49 -3.02 5.37
CA ALA A 121 -4.78 -1.75 5.53
C ALA A 121 -5.66 -0.50 5.35
N ASN A 122 -5.18 0.61 5.88
CA ASN A 122 -5.71 1.95 5.63
C ASN A 122 -4.57 2.98 5.59
N ARG A 123 -4.54 3.81 4.55
CA ARG A 123 -3.45 4.77 4.26
C ARG A 123 -3.65 6.15 4.87
N GLY A 124 -4.77 6.38 5.56
CA GLY A 124 -5.00 7.61 6.31
C GLY A 124 -6.34 8.25 6.01
N VAL A 125 -6.50 9.45 6.55
CA VAL A 125 -7.72 10.27 6.43
C VAL A 125 -7.49 11.48 5.52
N ALA A 126 -8.57 12.21 5.24
CA ALA A 126 -8.53 13.60 4.81
C ALA A 126 -9.19 14.50 5.86
N ILE A 127 -8.89 15.80 5.84
CA ILE A 127 -9.53 16.80 6.70
C ILE A 127 -10.05 17.96 5.85
N TYR A 128 -11.27 18.42 6.11
CA TYR A 128 -11.87 19.57 5.45
C TYR A 128 -13.03 20.10 6.28
N GLY A 129 -13.15 21.43 6.36
CA GLY A 129 -14.04 22.10 7.28
C GLY A 129 -13.72 21.72 8.71
N ASP A 130 -14.73 21.20 9.40
CA ASP A 130 -14.69 20.68 10.76
C ASP A 130 -14.76 19.14 10.81
N LYS A 131 -14.47 18.45 9.71
CA LYS A 131 -14.64 17.00 9.56
C LYS A 131 -13.37 16.28 9.12
N VAL A 132 -13.28 15.03 9.53
CA VAL A 132 -12.28 14.04 9.14
C VAL A 132 -12.95 12.95 8.31
N TYR A 133 -12.33 12.54 7.20
CA TYR A 133 -12.93 11.61 6.23
C TYR A 133 -12.08 10.37 6.08
N VAL A 134 -12.73 9.20 6.11
CA VAL A 134 -12.06 7.89 6.01
C VAL A 134 -12.84 6.96 5.10
N GLY A 135 -12.13 6.20 4.26
CA GLY A 135 -12.68 5.05 3.57
C GLY A 135 -12.52 3.79 4.44
N THR A 136 -13.60 3.05 4.69
CA THR A 136 -13.56 1.82 5.48
C THR A 136 -13.42 0.60 4.57
N TYR A 137 -12.86 -0.48 5.12
CA TYR A 137 -12.51 -1.67 4.34
C TYR A 137 -13.71 -2.37 3.68
N ASP A 138 -14.92 -2.21 4.22
CA ASP A 138 -16.18 -2.69 3.63
C ASP A 138 -16.79 -1.76 2.56
N GLY A 139 -16.06 -0.71 2.16
CA GLY A 139 -16.43 0.14 1.03
C GLY A 139 -17.27 1.36 1.39
N ARG A 140 -17.41 1.71 2.67
CA ARG A 140 -18.05 2.98 3.06
C ARG A 140 -17.06 4.14 2.99
N LEU A 141 -17.59 5.32 2.70
CA LEU A 141 -16.94 6.60 2.98
C LEU A 141 -17.65 7.22 4.18
N VAL A 142 -16.89 7.61 5.20
CA VAL A 142 -17.40 8.12 6.46
C VAL A 142 -16.81 9.49 6.73
N ALA A 143 -17.65 10.45 7.09
CA ALA A 143 -17.24 11.74 7.63
C ALA A 143 -17.49 11.76 9.15
N LEU A 144 -16.48 12.20 9.90
CA LEU A 144 -16.46 12.28 11.34
C LEU A 144 -16.31 13.73 11.76
N ASN A 145 -16.97 14.15 12.83
CA ASN A 145 -16.68 15.43 13.46
C ASN A 145 -15.23 15.43 13.98
N ALA A 146 -14.41 16.41 13.61
CA ALA A 146 -12.99 16.44 13.96
C ALA A 146 -12.74 16.54 15.49
N LYS A 147 -13.67 17.16 16.24
CA LYS A 147 -13.52 17.35 17.70
C LYS A 147 -13.96 16.14 18.50
N SER A 148 -15.04 15.46 18.11
CA SER A 148 -15.61 14.36 18.90
C SER A 148 -15.38 12.96 18.32
N GLY A 149 -15.12 12.86 17.02
CA GLY A 149 -15.08 11.57 16.31
C GLY A 149 -16.47 11.00 15.97
N ASP A 150 -17.55 11.71 16.29
CA ASP A 150 -18.92 11.26 15.97
C ASP A 150 -19.15 11.25 14.45
N VAL A 151 -19.90 10.26 13.97
CA VAL A 151 -20.27 10.17 12.55
C VAL A 151 -21.19 11.33 12.18
N ALA A 152 -20.72 12.19 11.28
CA ALA A 152 -21.53 13.25 10.67
C ALA A 152 -22.41 12.68 9.54
N TRP A 153 -21.81 11.88 8.67
CA TRP A 153 -22.51 11.09 7.65
C TRP A 153 -21.66 9.90 7.20
N GLN A 154 -22.30 8.90 6.58
CA GLN A 154 -21.61 7.81 5.89
C GLN A 154 -22.40 7.36 4.67
N VAL A 155 -21.70 6.88 3.64
CA VAL A 155 -22.30 6.32 2.42
C VAL A 155 -21.60 5.03 2.00
N GLN A 156 -22.38 4.06 1.51
CA GLN A 156 -21.84 2.84 0.91
C GLN A 156 -21.43 3.15 -0.55
N THR A 157 -20.13 3.14 -0.84
CA THR A 157 -19.64 3.53 -2.17
C THR A 157 -19.66 2.36 -3.17
N THR A 158 -19.54 1.13 -2.65
CA THR A 158 -19.38 -0.11 -3.40
C THR A 158 -20.56 -1.05 -3.26
N ASP A 159 -20.73 -1.90 -4.26
CA ASP A 159 -21.62 -3.06 -4.19
C ASP A 159 -21.08 -4.05 -3.15
N VAL A 160 -21.87 -4.31 -2.10
CA VAL A 160 -21.49 -5.15 -0.96
C VAL A 160 -21.43 -6.64 -1.30
N ASP A 161 -22.04 -7.05 -2.40
CA ASP A 161 -22.03 -8.45 -2.87
C ASP A 161 -20.76 -8.77 -3.68
N LYS A 162 -19.98 -7.75 -4.02
CA LYS A 162 -18.69 -7.88 -4.70
C LYS A 162 -17.51 -7.76 -3.74
N ASP A 163 -16.34 -8.14 -4.22
CA ASP A 163 -15.10 -8.12 -3.43
C ASP A 163 -14.38 -6.77 -3.53
N TYR A 164 -15.14 -5.68 -3.42
CA TYR A 164 -14.57 -4.35 -3.27
C TYR A 164 -14.09 -4.11 -1.85
N THR A 165 -13.00 -3.34 -1.73
CA THR A 165 -12.49 -2.81 -0.46
C THR A 165 -12.01 -1.36 -0.65
N ILE A 166 -11.86 -0.60 0.43
CA ILE A 166 -11.16 0.70 0.40
C ILE A 166 -9.97 0.65 1.36
N THR A 167 -8.80 1.01 0.85
CA THR A 167 -7.53 1.05 1.59
C THR A 167 -6.81 2.40 1.46
N GLY A 168 -6.97 3.11 0.34
CA GLY A 168 -6.38 4.43 0.11
C GLY A 168 -7.02 5.54 0.95
N ALA A 169 -6.29 6.65 1.12
CA ALA A 169 -6.78 7.84 1.78
C ALA A 169 -7.59 8.73 0.81
N PRO A 170 -8.76 9.27 1.21
CA PRO A 170 -9.49 10.23 0.40
C PRO A 170 -8.67 11.49 0.12
N ARG A 171 -8.99 12.20 -0.98
CA ARG A 171 -8.54 13.58 -1.24
C ARG A 171 -9.77 14.49 -1.29
N ILE A 172 -9.60 15.77 -0.95
CA ILE A 172 -10.72 16.72 -0.95
C ILE A 172 -10.35 17.91 -1.81
N ILE A 173 -11.18 18.22 -2.82
CA ILE A 173 -10.98 19.34 -3.75
C ILE A 173 -12.27 20.15 -3.76
N ASP A 174 -12.24 21.39 -3.33
CA ASP A 174 -13.39 22.31 -3.36
C ASP A 174 -14.67 21.72 -2.77
N GLY A 175 -14.54 21.16 -1.56
CA GLY A 175 -15.65 20.53 -0.84
C GLY A 175 -16.09 19.19 -1.43
N LYS A 176 -15.32 18.59 -2.34
CA LYS A 176 -15.60 17.28 -2.93
C LYS A 176 -14.64 16.23 -2.40
N VAL A 177 -15.16 15.28 -1.62
CA VAL A 177 -14.41 14.13 -1.09
C VAL A 177 -14.34 13.05 -2.16
N ILE A 178 -13.12 12.77 -2.61
CA ILE A 178 -12.84 11.88 -3.73
C ILE A 178 -12.21 10.60 -3.19
N ILE A 179 -12.78 9.45 -3.57
CA ILE A 179 -12.31 8.14 -3.14
C ILE A 179 -12.56 7.08 -4.23
N GLY A 180 -11.60 6.17 -4.39
CA GLY A 180 -11.72 4.97 -5.22
C GLY A 180 -11.87 3.71 -4.39
N ASN A 181 -11.38 2.58 -4.90
CA ASN A 181 -11.53 1.25 -4.29
C ASN A 181 -10.46 0.30 -4.82
N GLY A 182 -10.26 -0.84 -4.13
CA GLY A 182 -9.47 -1.99 -4.53
C GLY A 182 -10.33 -3.25 -4.78
N GLY A 183 -9.68 -4.35 -5.17
CA GLY A 183 -10.32 -5.66 -5.37
C GLY A 183 -9.99 -6.39 -6.68
N ALA A 184 -9.11 -5.85 -7.53
CA ALA A 184 -8.83 -6.40 -8.87
C ALA A 184 -8.27 -7.84 -8.84
N GLU A 185 -7.68 -8.26 -7.73
CA GLU A 185 -7.16 -9.61 -7.51
C GLU A 185 -8.27 -10.60 -7.15
N MET A 186 -9.36 -10.11 -6.56
CA MET A 186 -10.32 -10.93 -5.83
C MET A 186 -11.43 -11.40 -6.76
N GLY A 187 -12.45 -10.61 -7.08
CA GLY A 187 -13.52 -11.08 -7.98
C GLY A 187 -14.39 -9.96 -8.55
N ALA A 188 -14.72 -10.05 -9.85
CA ALA A 188 -15.75 -9.27 -10.56
C ALA A 188 -15.85 -7.76 -10.24
N VAL A 189 -14.73 -7.09 -9.96
CA VAL A 189 -14.70 -5.65 -9.71
C VAL A 189 -14.40 -4.86 -10.98
N ARG A 190 -15.17 -3.79 -11.17
CA ARG A 190 -14.95 -2.77 -12.20
C ARG A 190 -14.47 -1.49 -11.50
N GLY A 191 -13.29 -1.01 -11.84
CA GLY A 191 -12.70 0.15 -11.20
C GLY A 191 -13.46 1.45 -11.47
N TYR A 192 -13.52 2.30 -10.45
CA TYR A 192 -14.06 3.65 -10.55
C TYR A 192 -13.52 4.53 -9.42
N ILE A 193 -13.70 5.83 -9.61
CA ILE A 193 -13.52 6.86 -8.57
C ILE A 193 -14.79 7.71 -8.48
N THR A 194 -15.13 8.16 -7.28
CA THR A 194 -16.35 8.93 -7.02
C THR A 194 -16.04 10.17 -6.20
N ALA A 195 -16.69 11.29 -6.53
CA ALA A 195 -16.71 12.48 -5.70
C ALA A 195 -18.04 12.60 -4.95
N TYR A 196 -17.94 12.92 -3.66
CA TYR A 196 -19.06 13.17 -2.78
C TYR A 196 -18.97 14.57 -2.19
N ASP A 197 -20.10 15.21 -1.98
CA ASP A 197 -20.17 16.48 -1.25
C ASP A 197 -19.68 16.30 0.20
N SER A 198 -18.77 17.15 0.65
CA SER A 198 -18.11 17.03 1.96
C SER A 198 -19.07 17.23 3.13
N GLU A 199 -20.13 18.01 2.94
CA GLU A 199 -21.08 18.32 4.01
C GLU A 199 -22.17 17.25 4.15
N THR A 200 -22.63 16.68 3.03
CA THR A 200 -23.82 15.83 2.98
C THR A 200 -23.54 14.37 2.61
N GLY A 201 -22.37 14.07 2.06
CA GLY A 201 -22.06 12.75 1.50
C GLY A 201 -22.80 12.45 0.20
N LYS A 202 -23.48 13.42 -0.41
CA LYS A 202 -24.20 13.23 -1.67
C LYS A 202 -23.20 12.95 -2.81
N GLN A 203 -23.43 11.87 -3.57
CA GLN A 203 -22.64 11.61 -4.78
C GLN A 203 -22.84 12.74 -5.80
N LEU A 204 -21.72 13.34 -6.25
CA LEU A 204 -21.70 14.42 -7.24
C LEU A 204 -21.45 13.87 -8.65
N TRP A 205 -20.40 13.04 -8.79
CA TRP A 205 -20.07 12.38 -10.04
C TRP A 205 -19.30 11.08 -9.78
N ARG A 206 -19.29 10.19 -10.77
CA ARG A 206 -18.50 8.95 -10.78
C ARG A 206 -17.83 8.76 -12.14
N PHE A 207 -16.55 8.41 -12.13
CA PHE A 207 -15.79 8.04 -13.32
C PHE A 207 -15.37 6.58 -13.22
N TYR A 208 -15.89 5.73 -14.13
CA TYR A 208 -15.38 4.38 -14.32
C TYR A 208 -14.08 4.41 -15.12
N THR A 209 -13.13 3.56 -14.77
CA THR A 209 -11.81 3.51 -15.43
C THR A 209 -11.75 2.52 -16.59
N ILE A 210 -12.73 1.63 -16.70
CA ILE A 210 -12.82 0.64 -17.78
C ILE A 210 -14.28 0.45 -18.22
N PRO A 211 -14.53 0.07 -19.47
CA PRO A 211 -15.88 -0.08 -20.02
C PRO A 211 -16.64 -1.24 -19.39
N GLY A 212 -17.95 -1.09 -19.27
CA GLY A 212 -18.85 -2.13 -18.79
C GLY A 212 -19.29 -3.08 -19.91
N ASP A 213 -20.47 -3.67 -19.74
CA ASP A 213 -21.14 -4.45 -20.77
C ASP A 213 -21.42 -3.58 -22.01
N PRO A 214 -20.80 -3.84 -23.17
CA PRO A 214 -20.91 -3.00 -24.36
C PRO A 214 -22.31 -3.07 -25.01
N SER A 215 -23.17 -3.99 -24.57
CA SER A 215 -24.58 -4.01 -24.99
C SER A 215 -25.45 -2.97 -24.27
N LYS A 216 -24.92 -2.32 -23.22
CA LYS A 216 -25.59 -1.27 -22.45
C LYS A 216 -25.07 0.12 -22.85
N PRO A 217 -25.83 1.20 -22.59
CA PRO A 217 -25.33 2.55 -22.78
C PRO A 217 -24.06 2.82 -21.95
N PHE A 218 -23.04 3.38 -22.59
CA PHE A 218 -21.83 3.81 -21.90
C PHE A 218 -22.10 5.04 -21.03
N GLU A 219 -21.43 5.12 -19.88
CA GLU A 219 -21.61 6.23 -18.93
C GLU A 219 -21.11 7.58 -19.48
N ASN A 220 -20.11 7.55 -20.36
CA ASN A 220 -19.55 8.72 -21.02
C ASN A 220 -18.75 8.33 -22.28
N LYS A 221 -18.30 9.32 -23.05
CA LYS A 221 -17.49 9.12 -24.26
C LYS A 221 -16.18 8.39 -24.00
N ALA A 222 -15.57 8.57 -22.84
CA ALA A 222 -14.32 7.88 -22.49
C ALA A 222 -14.55 6.36 -22.43
N MET A 223 -15.64 5.91 -21.81
CA MET A 223 -16.00 4.48 -21.78
C MET A 223 -16.33 3.92 -23.16
N GLU A 224 -17.01 4.69 -24.01
CA GLU A 224 -17.27 4.30 -25.40
C GLU A 224 -15.97 4.12 -26.20
N GLN A 225 -15.00 5.05 -26.07
CA GLN A 225 -13.71 4.90 -26.74
C GLN A 225 -12.88 3.76 -26.15
N ALA A 226 -12.88 3.62 -24.82
CA ALA A 226 -12.16 2.56 -24.14
C ALA A 226 -12.65 1.19 -24.61
N ALA A 227 -13.96 0.97 -24.76
CA ALA A 227 -14.56 -0.29 -25.22
C ALA A 227 -13.97 -0.83 -26.53
N LYS A 228 -13.49 0.03 -27.44
CA LYS A 228 -12.85 -0.37 -28.70
C LYS A 228 -11.51 -1.07 -28.51
N THR A 229 -10.93 -0.98 -27.31
CA THR A 229 -9.64 -1.57 -26.95
C THR A 229 -9.76 -2.87 -26.15
N TRP A 230 -10.98 -3.40 -26.01
CA TRP A 230 -11.29 -4.63 -25.29
C TRP A 230 -11.95 -5.65 -26.22
N THR A 231 -11.71 -6.93 -25.95
CA THR A 231 -12.27 -8.05 -26.72
C THR A 231 -12.83 -9.12 -25.77
N GLY A 232 -13.74 -9.98 -26.27
CA GLY A 232 -14.40 -11.00 -25.45
C GLY A 232 -15.41 -10.42 -24.43
N GLU A 233 -15.60 -11.13 -23.31
CA GLU A 233 -16.63 -10.83 -22.30
C GLU A 233 -16.03 -10.31 -20.98
N TRP A 234 -15.11 -9.34 -21.05
CA TRP A 234 -14.35 -8.86 -19.89
C TRP A 234 -15.22 -8.41 -18.71
N TRP A 235 -16.39 -7.82 -18.99
CA TRP A 235 -17.30 -7.27 -17.98
C TRP A 235 -17.86 -8.33 -17.04
N LYS A 236 -17.90 -9.62 -17.44
CA LYS A 236 -18.30 -10.73 -16.57
C LYS A 236 -17.29 -10.99 -15.45
N ASN A 237 -16.02 -10.69 -15.70
CA ASN A 237 -14.94 -10.82 -14.73
C ASN A 237 -14.62 -9.51 -14.01
N GLY A 238 -15.42 -8.45 -14.22
CA GLY A 238 -15.20 -7.12 -13.67
C GLY A 238 -14.28 -6.27 -14.53
N GLY A 239 -13.13 -6.82 -14.95
CA GLY A 239 -12.17 -6.17 -15.84
C GLY A 239 -11.03 -5.42 -15.10
N GLY A 240 -11.18 -5.10 -13.82
CA GLY A 240 -10.13 -4.48 -12.99
C GLY A 240 -10.15 -2.95 -13.06
N GLY A 241 -8.96 -2.32 -13.09
CA GLY A 241 -8.79 -0.87 -13.21
C GLY A 241 -9.07 -0.09 -11.93
N THR A 242 -8.90 -0.72 -10.77
CA THR A 242 -9.18 -0.12 -9.46
C THR A 242 -8.28 1.09 -9.17
N VAL A 243 -8.84 2.12 -8.51
CA VAL A 243 -8.14 3.36 -8.13
C VAL A 243 -7.94 3.34 -6.62
N TRP A 244 -6.98 2.55 -6.15
CA TRP A 244 -6.91 2.13 -4.74
C TRP A 244 -5.95 2.95 -3.87
N ASP A 245 -5.20 3.90 -4.43
CA ASP A 245 -4.18 4.65 -3.70
C ASP A 245 -4.04 6.12 -4.12
N SER A 246 -3.15 6.42 -5.07
CA SER A 246 -2.66 7.79 -5.25
C SER A 246 -3.55 8.66 -6.15
N MET A 247 -3.66 9.93 -5.76
CA MET A 247 -4.31 11.01 -6.48
C MET A 247 -3.53 12.29 -6.25
N ALA A 248 -3.45 13.18 -7.25
CA ALA A 248 -2.84 14.50 -7.12
C ALA A 248 -3.73 15.57 -7.78
N PHE A 249 -3.56 16.84 -7.43
CA PHE A 249 -4.37 17.94 -7.95
C PHE A 249 -3.53 19.17 -8.30
N ASP A 250 -3.78 19.74 -9.49
CA ASP A 250 -3.27 21.07 -9.85
C ASP A 250 -4.40 22.10 -9.83
N PRO A 251 -4.46 22.99 -8.82
CA PRO A 251 -5.48 24.03 -8.74
C PRO A 251 -5.41 25.05 -9.87
N ASN A 252 -4.25 25.27 -10.50
CA ASN A 252 -4.11 26.25 -11.59
C ASN A 252 -4.68 25.72 -12.91
N LEU A 253 -4.63 24.40 -13.11
CA LEU A 253 -5.19 23.73 -14.28
C LEU A 253 -6.61 23.21 -14.03
N ASN A 254 -7.05 23.20 -12.77
CA ASN A 254 -8.26 22.51 -12.29
C ASN A 254 -8.32 21.06 -12.80
N LEU A 255 -7.24 20.31 -12.58
CA LEU A 255 -7.12 18.91 -13.00
C LEU A 255 -6.78 18.01 -11.81
N LEU A 256 -7.66 17.03 -11.57
CA LEU A 256 -7.40 15.88 -10.73
C LEU A 256 -6.70 14.80 -11.55
N TYR A 257 -5.59 14.27 -11.04
CA TYR A 257 -4.88 13.15 -11.64
C TYR A 257 -5.10 11.90 -10.79
N ILE A 258 -5.47 10.80 -11.44
CA ILE A 258 -5.65 9.50 -10.80
C ILE A 258 -4.72 8.47 -11.43
N GLY A 259 -4.22 7.55 -10.61
CA GLY A 259 -3.54 6.35 -11.06
C GLY A 259 -4.49 5.17 -11.18
N VAL A 260 -4.47 4.44 -12.30
CA VAL A 260 -5.39 3.31 -12.56
C VAL A 260 -4.66 1.97 -12.42
N GLY A 261 -5.30 1.02 -11.74
CA GLY A 261 -4.76 -0.29 -11.43
C GLY A 261 -4.66 -1.27 -12.61
N ASN A 262 -4.30 -2.50 -12.26
CA ASN A 262 -4.22 -3.68 -13.10
C ASN A 262 -5.60 -4.21 -13.49
N GLY A 263 -5.62 -5.11 -14.48
CA GLY A 263 -6.80 -5.77 -15.03
C GLY A 263 -7.21 -7.01 -14.24
N GLN A 264 -8.45 -7.44 -14.46
CA GLN A 264 -9.03 -8.64 -13.85
C GLN A 264 -9.66 -9.57 -14.91
N PRO A 265 -9.24 -10.85 -14.99
CA PRO A 265 -8.01 -11.39 -14.39
C PRO A 265 -6.75 -10.64 -14.83
N HIS A 266 -5.64 -10.84 -14.11
CA HIS A 266 -4.33 -10.30 -14.51
C HIS A 266 -3.96 -10.79 -15.91
N ASN A 267 -4.22 -12.07 -16.20
CA ASN A 267 -3.88 -12.65 -17.49
C ASN A 267 -4.77 -12.13 -18.64
N GLN A 268 -4.16 -11.40 -19.57
CA GLN A 268 -4.86 -10.82 -20.72
C GLN A 268 -5.53 -11.88 -21.60
N LEU A 269 -4.98 -13.09 -21.71
CA LEU A 269 -5.57 -14.17 -22.51
C LEU A 269 -7.01 -14.49 -22.08
N TYR A 270 -7.31 -14.44 -20.78
CA TYR A 270 -8.64 -14.69 -20.24
C TYR A 270 -9.48 -13.42 -20.14
N ARG A 271 -8.83 -12.25 -19.96
CA ARG A 271 -9.51 -10.96 -19.83
C ARG A 271 -9.95 -10.38 -21.17
N SER A 272 -9.13 -10.51 -22.20
CA SER A 272 -9.26 -9.89 -23.53
C SER A 272 -8.60 -10.78 -24.59
N PRO A 273 -9.26 -11.88 -25.00
CA PRO A 273 -8.61 -13.00 -25.70
C PRO A 273 -7.95 -12.64 -27.04
N GLU A 274 -8.47 -11.65 -27.76
CA GLU A 274 -7.91 -11.17 -29.03
C GLU A 274 -6.89 -10.03 -28.82
N GLY A 275 -6.54 -9.74 -27.56
CA GLY A 275 -5.65 -8.65 -27.17
C GLY A 275 -6.37 -7.32 -27.00
N GLY A 276 -5.66 -6.24 -27.32
CA GLY A 276 -6.10 -4.86 -27.13
C GLY A 276 -5.31 -4.12 -26.04
N ASP A 277 -5.42 -2.80 -26.04
CA ASP A 277 -4.74 -1.96 -25.04
C ASP A 277 -5.45 -2.03 -23.66
N ASN A 278 -6.72 -2.43 -23.64
CA ASN A 278 -7.55 -2.53 -22.43
C ASN A 278 -7.59 -1.20 -21.63
N LEU A 279 -7.95 -0.10 -22.29
CA LEU A 279 -8.03 1.21 -21.65
C LEU A 279 -9.09 1.24 -20.53
N TYR A 280 -8.86 1.90 -19.39
CA TYR A 280 -7.68 2.70 -19.01
C TYR A 280 -6.79 1.99 -17.99
N LEU A 281 -6.63 0.65 -18.08
CA LEU A 281 -5.72 -0.09 -17.18
C LEU A 281 -4.30 0.49 -17.20
N SER A 282 -3.61 0.43 -16.06
CA SER A 282 -2.21 0.89 -15.89
C SER A 282 -1.96 2.28 -16.52
N SER A 283 -2.85 3.23 -16.24
CA SER A 283 -2.80 4.58 -16.81
C SER A 283 -2.79 5.67 -15.75
N ILE A 284 -2.20 6.81 -16.08
CA ILE A 284 -2.52 8.08 -15.44
C ILE A 284 -3.68 8.70 -16.21
N VAL A 285 -4.73 9.13 -15.51
CA VAL A 285 -5.90 9.79 -16.11
C VAL A 285 -6.10 11.14 -15.45
N ALA A 286 -6.24 12.20 -16.26
CA ALA A 286 -6.60 13.53 -15.80
C ALA A 286 -8.11 13.76 -15.95
N ILE A 287 -8.73 14.28 -14.90
CA ILE A 287 -10.17 14.45 -14.77
C ILE A 287 -10.45 15.88 -14.32
N ASN A 288 -11.49 16.49 -14.88
CA ASN A 288 -12.06 17.71 -14.34
C ASN A 288 -12.76 17.41 -13.00
N PRO A 289 -12.29 17.94 -11.86
CA PRO A 289 -12.83 17.58 -10.55
C PRO A 289 -14.25 18.10 -10.31
N ASP A 290 -14.76 19.02 -11.13
CA ASP A 290 -16.11 19.58 -10.96
C ASP A 290 -17.21 18.65 -11.48
N ASN A 291 -16.93 17.92 -12.56
CA ASN A 291 -17.92 17.11 -13.26
C ASN A 291 -17.51 15.66 -13.52
N GLY A 292 -16.26 15.27 -13.24
CA GLY A 292 -15.76 13.92 -13.44
C GLY A 292 -15.43 13.57 -14.90
N GLU A 293 -15.41 14.55 -15.81
CA GLU A 293 -15.07 14.31 -17.21
C GLU A 293 -13.55 14.12 -17.39
N MET A 294 -13.17 13.09 -18.14
CA MET A 294 -11.78 12.85 -18.50
C MET A 294 -11.29 13.91 -19.50
N VAL A 295 -10.11 14.46 -19.24
CA VAL A 295 -9.42 15.43 -20.09
C VAL A 295 -8.37 14.75 -20.97
N TRP A 296 -7.47 13.98 -20.35
CA TRP A 296 -6.45 13.20 -21.06
C TRP A 296 -6.10 11.95 -20.26
N HIS A 297 -5.43 10.98 -20.91
CA HIS A 297 -4.80 9.86 -20.23
C HIS A 297 -3.44 9.56 -20.87
N TYR A 298 -2.56 8.91 -20.11
CA TYR A 298 -1.35 8.26 -20.62
C TYR A 298 -1.32 6.84 -20.06
N GLN A 299 -1.34 5.85 -20.94
CA GLN A 299 -1.27 4.45 -20.56
C GLN A 299 0.19 4.00 -20.49
N GLU A 300 0.64 3.68 -19.28
CA GLU A 300 2.02 3.27 -19.04
C GLU A 300 2.24 1.84 -19.55
N VAL A 301 1.29 0.93 -19.33
CA VAL A 301 1.41 -0.47 -19.77
C VAL A 301 0.18 -0.91 -20.57
N PRO A 302 0.21 -0.76 -21.91
CA PRO A 302 -0.87 -1.26 -22.77
C PRO A 302 -1.04 -2.78 -22.69
N GLY A 303 -2.29 -3.23 -22.52
CA GLY A 303 -2.60 -4.65 -22.42
C GLY A 303 -1.85 -5.34 -21.28
N GLU A 304 -1.68 -4.67 -20.14
CA GLU A 304 -0.91 -5.17 -18.99
C GLU A 304 -1.36 -6.57 -18.61
N THR A 305 -0.42 -7.44 -18.22
CA THR A 305 -0.76 -8.82 -17.82
C THR A 305 -0.04 -9.27 -16.55
N TRP A 306 0.56 -8.33 -15.82
CA TRP A 306 1.60 -8.62 -14.84
C TRP A 306 1.29 -8.10 -13.45
N ASP A 307 0.06 -7.61 -13.23
CA ASP A 307 -0.29 -6.80 -12.06
C ASP A 307 0.53 -5.51 -12.00
N PHE A 308 0.74 -4.88 -13.15
CA PHE A 308 1.39 -3.57 -13.22
C PHE A 308 0.32 -2.49 -13.09
N THR A 309 0.07 -2.10 -11.83
CA THR A 309 -0.73 -0.92 -11.52
C THR A 309 0.01 0.36 -11.89
N ALA A 310 -0.74 1.42 -12.17
CA ALA A 310 -0.27 2.80 -12.22
C ALA A 310 -0.81 3.63 -11.04
N THR A 311 -1.15 2.98 -9.91
CA THR A 311 -1.77 3.62 -8.73
C THR A 311 -0.74 4.19 -7.75
N GLN A 312 0.54 4.05 -8.05
CA GLN A 312 1.64 4.53 -7.21
C GLN A 312 1.66 6.06 -7.14
N HIS A 313 2.48 6.57 -6.22
CA HIS A 313 2.53 7.98 -5.87
C HIS A 313 2.75 8.90 -7.07
N LEU A 314 1.83 9.84 -7.28
CA LEU A 314 1.89 10.86 -8.34
C LEU A 314 2.42 12.16 -7.74
N ILE A 315 3.57 12.65 -8.22
CA ILE A 315 4.13 13.93 -7.76
C ILE A 315 4.03 14.97 -8.87
N LEU A 316 3.42 16.12 -8.57
CA LEU A 316 3.41 17.27 -9.48
C LEU A 316 4.57 18.20 -9.16
N ALA A 317 5.31 18.63 -10.19
CA ALA A 317 6.42 19.55 -10.01
C ALA A 317 6.60 20.45 -11.24
N ASP A 318 7.31 21.55 -11.06
CA ASP A 318 7.82 22.36 -12.16
C ASP A 318 9.32 22.11 -12.30
N LEU A 319 9.75 21.59 -13.45
CA LEU A 319 11.14 21.23 -13.70
C LEU A 319 11.72 22.05 -14.87
N MET A 320 13.01 22.34 -14.81
CA MET A 320 13.76 22.86 -15.97
C MET A 320 14.23 21.70 -16.83
N ILE A 321 13.60 21.51 -17.99
CA ILE A 321 13.91 20.44 -18.95
C ILE A 321 14.22 21.10 -20.30
N ASP A 322 15.38 20.80 -20.87
CA ASP A 322 15.87 21.40 -22.12
C ASP A 322 15.82 22.94 -22.13
N GLY A 323 16.19 23.54 -21.00
CA GLY A 323 16.18 25.00 -20.81
C GLY A 323 14.79 25.63 -20.68
N LYS A 324 13.71 24.84 -20.66
CA LYS A 324 12.33 25.32 -20.51
C LYS A 324 11.74 24.86 -19.19
N ARG A 325 10.97 25.73 -18.53
CA ARG A 325 10.17 25.35 -17.37
C ARG A 325 8.97 24.53 -17.84
N ARG A 326 8.87 23.28 -17.38
CA ARG A 326 7.81 22.32 -17.73
C ARG A 326 7.00 21.99 -16.49
N GLN A 327 5.68 22.02 -16.65
CA GLN A 327 4.72 21.60 -15.66
C GLN A 327 4.53 20.09 -15.78
N VAL A 328 5.09 19.31 -14.85
CA VAL A 328 5.17 17.86 -14.98
C VAL A 328 4.41 17.10 -13.91
N ILE A 329 4.05 15.87 -14.24
CA ILE A 329 3.72 14.79 -13.30
C ILE A 329 4.84 13.75 -13.39
N MET A 330 5.35 13.34 -12.23
CA MET A 330 6.40 12.35 -12.07
C MET A 330 5.82 11.09 -11.43
N HIS A 331 6.17 9.93 -11.96
CA HIS A 331 5.59 8.68 -11.52
C HIS A 331 6.57 7.51 -11.65
N ALA A 332 6.63 6.67 -10.61
CA ALA A 332 7.45 5.46 -10.57
C ALA A 332 6.54 4.24 -10.31
N PRO A 333 5.71 3.81 -11.27
CA PRO A 333 4.78 2.69 -11.09
C PRO A 333 5.47 1.35 -10.88
N LYS A 334 4.68 0.30 -10.60
CA LYS A 334 5.16 -1.08 -10.43
C LYS A 334 6.09 -1.56 -11.57
N ASN A 335 5.89 -1.08 -12.79
CA ASN A 335 6.57 -1.58 -13.99
C ASN A 335 8.09 -1.29 -14.06
N GLY A 336 8.64 -0.45 -13.18
CA GLY A 336 10.09 -0.19 -13.06
C GLY A 336 10.65 0.92 -13.98
N PHE A 337 9.80 1.66 -14.68
CA PHE A 337 10.15 2.88 -15.40
C PHE A 337 9.73 4.13 -14.63
N PHE A 338 10.52 5.20 -14.73
CA PHE A 338 10.24 6.49 -14.13
C PHE A 338 9.76 7.45 -15.22
N PHE A 339 8.48 7.81 -15.14
CA PHE A 339 7.83 8.67 -16.12
C PHE A 339 7.89 10.13 -15.69
N VAL A 340 8.15 10.99 -16.67
CA VAL A 340 7.89 12.42 -16.58
C VAL A 340 6.94 12.76 -17.71
N LEU A 341 5.74 13.22 -17.39
CA LEU A 341 4.73 13.64 -18.36
C LEU A 341 4.43 15.13 -18.18
N ASP A 342 4.06 15.79 -19.26
CA ASP A 342 3.46 17.12 -19.20
C ASP A 342 2.07 17.03 -18.58
N ARG A 343 1.89 17.55 -17.36
CA ARG A 343 0.63 17.34 -16.61
C ARG A 343 -0.57 18.08 -17.21
N LYS A 344 -0.35 19.05 -18.10
CA LYS A 344 -1.43 19.74 -18.80
C LYS A 344 -2.02 18.89 -19.93
N THR A 345 -1.18 18.11 -20.61
CA THR A 345 -1.53 17.47 -21.89
C THR A 345 -1.45 15.95 -21.87
N GLY A 346 -0.80 15.36 -20.87
CA GLY A 346 -0.48 13.93 -20.82
C GLY A 346 0.67 13.51 -21.73
N ALA A 347 1.33 14.46 -22.40
CA ALA A 347 2.42 14.15 -23.33
C ALA A 347 3.63 13.58 -22.57
N LEU A 348 4.14 12.44 -23.03
CA LEU A 348 5.37 11.84 -22.51
C LEU A 348 6.56 12.77 -22.76
N ILE A 349 7.31 13.10 -21.71
CA ILE A 349 8.57 13.84 -21.79
C ILE A 349 9.74 12.85 -21.73
N SER A 350 9.73 11.92 -20.78
CA SER A 350 10.77 10.87 -20.66
C SER A 350 10.29 9.66 -19.86
N ALA A 351 10.85 8.49 -20.15
CA ALA A 351 10.60 7.24 -19.44
C ALA A 351 11.87 6.38 -19.42
N GLU A 352 12.51 6.24 -18.25
CA GLU A 352 13.74 5.46 -18.09
C GLU A 352 13.65 4.47 -16.93
N LYS A 353 14.42 3.37 -17.02
CA LYS A 353 14.43 2.34 -15.97
C LYS A 353 15.05 2.88 -14.69
N TYR A 354 14.29 2.94 -13.60
CA TYR A 354 14.83 3.28 -12.27
C TYR A 354 15.21 2.03 -11.45
N ALA A 355 14.76 0.85 -11.90
CA ALA A 355 15.08 -0.45 -11.32
C ALA A 355 15.50 -1.45 -12.41
N TYR A 356 15.85 -2.68 -12.00
CA TYR A 356 16.05 -3.76 -12.97
C TYR A 356 14.70 -4.15 -13.58
N VAL A 357 14.66 -4.23 -14.92
CA VAL A 357 13.44 -4.47 -15.69
C VAL A 357 13.71 -5.44 -16.85
N ASN A 358 12.96 -6.53 -16.91
CA ASN A 358 13.05 -7.55 -17.96
C ASN A 358 11.76 -7.78 -18.77
N TRP A 359 10.69 -7.02 -18.55
CA TRP A 359 9.47 -7.11 -19.36
C TRP A 359 9.49 -6.21 -20.61
N ALA A 360 10.27 -5.13 -20.60
CA ALA A 360 10.45 -4.20 -21.71
C ALA A 360 11.90 -3.71 -21.81
N PHE A 361 12.34 -3.43 -23.02
CA PHE A 361 13.67 -2.89 -23.30
C PHE A 361 13.76 -1.40 -22.97
N SER A 362 12.80 -0.61 -23.46
CA SER A 362 12.70 0.86 -23.30
C SER A 362 11.28 1.32 -23.72
N TYR A 363 11.06 2.64 -23.77
CA TYR A 363 9.90 3.23 -24.45
C TYR A 363 10.31 3.82 -25.79
N ASP A 364 9.48 3.63 -26.82
CA ASP A 364 9.60 4.36 -28.07
C ASP A 364 9.02 5.76 -27.87
N MET A 365 9.90 6.77 -27.82
CA MET A 365 9.53 8.15 -27.58
C MET A 365 8.68 8.79 -28.68
N LYS A 366 8.56 8.17 -29.87
CA LYS A 366 7.66 8.65 -30.92
C LYS A 366 6.22 8.24 -30.67
N THR A 367 6.01 7.02 -30.19
CA THR A 367 4.67 6.45 -29.94
C THR A 367 4.25 6.57 -28.48
N GLY A 368 5.20 6.76 -27.57
CA GLY A 368 4.98 6.74 -26.12
C GLY A 368 4.72 5.34 -25.57
N ARG A 369 5.10 4.28 -26.30
CA ARG A 369 4.75 2.88 -25.95
C ARG A 369 5.98 2.07 -25.55
N PRO A 370 5.83 1.09 -24.64
CA PRO A 370 6.93 0.19 -24.29
C PRO A 370 7.32 -0.69 -25.48
N ILE A 371 8.62 -0.93 -25.64
CA ILE A 371 9.17 -1.96 -26.52
C ILE A 371 9.30 -3.23 -25.67
N GLU A 372 8.29 -4.07 -25.70
CA GLU A 372 8.20 -5.28 -24.87
C GLU A 372 9.25 -6.34 -25.24
N VAL A 373 9.68 -7.08 -24.23
CA VAL A 373 10.39 -8.35 -24.37
C VAL A 373 9.32 -9.43 -24.63
N PRO A 374 9.30 -10.08 -25.80
CA PRO A 374 8.22 -11.01 -26.17
C PRO A 374 7.98 -12.13 -25.15
N GLU A 375 9.05 -12.64 -24.54
CA GLU A 375 9.04 -13.72 -23.54
C GLU A 375 8.38 -13.31 -22.22
N ALA A 376 8.21 -12.01 -21.96
CA ALA A 376 7.55 -11.53 -20.75
C ALA A 376 6.05 -11.84 -20.71
N ARG A 377 5.41 -12.00 -21.88
CA ARG A 377 4.00 -12.44 -21.99
C ARG A 377 3.92 -13.95 -21.79
N TYR A 378 4.06 -14.37 -20.53
CA TYR A 378 4.12 -15.77 -20.06
C TYR A 378 2.99 -16.67 -20.58
N TYR A 379 1.80 -16.12 -20.83
CA TYR A 379 0.66 -16.89 -21.34
C TYR A 379 0.85 -17.38 -22.79
N LYS A 380 1.92 -16.96 -23.49
CA LYS A 380 2.32 -17.47 -24.81
C LYS A 380 3.21 -18.73 -24.71
N GLY A 381 2.89 -19.63 -23.78
CA GLY A 381 3.49 -20.97 -23.67
C GLY A 381 4.81 -21.08 -22.91
N HIS A 382 5.19 -20.07 -22.11
CA HIS A 382 6.48 -20.06 -21.40
C HIS A 382 6.33 -19.59 -19.95
N ARG A 383 7.05 -20.25 -19.04
CA ARG A 383 7.29 -19.73 -17.69
C ARG A 383 8.22 -18.52 -17.79
N ALA A 384 7.81 -17.36 -17.26
CA ALA A 384 8.64 -16.15 -17.24
C ALA A 384 9.02 -15.76 -15.81
N MET A 385 10.31 -15.65 -15.50
CA MET A 385 10.78 -15.06 -14.24
C MET A 385 10.80 -13.55 -14.38
N LEU A 386 9.86 -12.83 -13.77
CA LEU A 386 9.72 -11.39 -13.97
C LEU A 386 10.32 -10.56 -12.85
N VAL A 387 11.02 -9.50 -13.29
CA VAL A 387 11.44 -8.38 -12.46
C VAL A 387 11.20 -7.10 -13.28
N PRO A 388 10.34 -6.18 -12.82
CA PRO A 388 9.58 -6.29 -11.60
C PRO A 388 8.52 -7.39 -11.69
N SER A 389 8.12 -7.94 -10.54
CA SER A 389 7.03 -8.91 -10.44
C SER A 389 5.70 -8.22 -10.15
N VAL A 390 4.65 -9.00 -9.82
CA VAL A 390 3.37 -8.50 -9.31
C VAL A 390 3.51 -7.56 -8.10
N MET A 391 4.62 -7.67 -7.36
CA MET A 391 4.94 -6.80 -6.23
C MET A 391 5.44 -5.41 -6.66
N GLY A 392 5.87 -5.27 -7.92
CA GLY A 392 6.41 -4.04 -8.51
C GLY A 392 7.88 -3.77 -8.18
N ALA A 393 8.44 -2.75 -8.84
CA ALA A 393 9.73 -2.14 -8.51
C ALA A 393 9.57 -0.97 -7.51
N HIS A 394 8.35 -0.48 -7.38
CA HIS A 394 7.85 0.44 -6.37
C HIS A 394 6.36 0.10 -6.20
N ASN A 395 5.84 0.21 -4.98
CA ASN A 395 4.44 -0.06 -4.68
C ASN A 395 3.85 1.18 -3.99
N TRP A 396 2.83 1.02 -3.15
CA TRP A 396 2.11 2.14 -2.54
C TRP A 396 2.94 3.04 -1.61
N GLN A 397 4.08 2.55 -1.09
CA GLN A 397 4.85 3.28 -0.09
C GLN A 397 5.31 4.62 -0.67
N PRO A 398 4.91 5.78 -0.12
CA PRO A 398 5.10 7.04 -0.83
C PRO A 398 6.58 7.37 -1.12
N MET A 399 6.87 7.83 -2.34
CA MET A 399 8.10 8.58 -2.64
C MET A 399 7.99 10.05 -2.20
N SER A 400 9.09 10.80 -2.18
CA SER A 400 9.05 12.26 -1.96
C SER A 400 9.95 13.01 -2.94
N PHE A 401 9.65 14.28 -3.21
CA PHE A 401 10.44 15.13 -4.11
C PHE A 401 10.95 16.35 -3.37
N SER A 402 12.26 16.62 -3.40
CA SER A 402 12.80 17.87 -2.86
C SER A 402 13.06 18.88 -3.99
N PRO A 403 12.38 20.05 -3.99
CA PRO A 403 12.68 21.11 -4.96
C PRO A 403 14.07 21.72 -4.74
N GLU A 404 14.68 21.56 -3.56
CA GLU A 404 16.01 22.09 -3.26
C GLU A 404 17.14 21.25 -3.89
N THR A 405 16.97 19.93 -3.93
CA THR A 405 17.94 19.02 -4.57
C THR A 405 17.57 18.70 -6.01
N GLY A 406 16.30 18.89 -6.38
CA GLY A 406 15.73 18.44 -7.64
C GLY A 406 15.59 16.92 -7.74
N LEU A 407 15.66 16.19 -6.62
CA LEU A 407 15.67 14.72 -6.60
C LEU A 407 14.36 14.15 -6.08
N VAL A 408 14.02 12.97 -6.60
CA VAL A 408 12.93 12.12 -6.11
C VAL A 408 13.51 10.95 -5.33
N TYR A 409 12.98 10.68 -4.14
CA TYR A 409 13.44 9.63 -3.24
C TYR A 409 12.44 8.48 -3.23
N ILE A 410 12.84 7.33 -3.76
CA ILE A 410 11.95 6.22 -4.12
C ILE A 410 12.29 4.98 -3.28
N PRO A 411 11.33 4.42 -2.51
CA PRO A 411 11.39 3.06 -1.99
C PRO A 411 11.37 2.06 -3.15
N THR A 412 12.49 1.39 -3.41
CA THR A 412 12.60 0.42 -4.51
C THR A 412 12.45 -1.01 -4.02
N LEU A 413 11.96 -1.86 -4.91
CA LEU A 413 11.74 -3.28 -4.71
C LEU A 413 12.49 -4.07 -5.79
N HIS A 414 13.15 -5.15 -5.39
CA HIS A 414 13.69 -6.15 -6.30
C HIS A 414 13.21 -7.53 -5.84
N ILE A 415 12.16 -8.03 -6.48
CA ILE A 415 11.46 -9.25 -6.09
C ILE A 415 11.17 -10.07 -7.36
N PRO A 416 12.00 -11.06 -7.71
CA PRO A 416 11.72 -11.97 -8.82
C PRO A 416 10.59 -12.93 -8.47
N ILE A 417 9.56 -13.02 -9.33
CA ILE A 417 8.48 -14.01 -9.21
C ILE A 417 8.25 -14.65 -10.58
N PRO A 418 8.17 -15.99 -10.66
CA PRO A 418 7.80 -16.66 -11.88
C PRO A 418 6.30 -16.55 -12.14
N LEU A 419 5.92 -16.20 -13.37
CA LEU A 419 4.54 -16.23 -13.84
C LEU A 419 4.39 -17.28 -14.93
N MET A 420 3.27 -18.01 -14.88
CA MET A 420 2.85 -18.96 -15.90
C MET A 420 1.33 -18.95 -16.03
N ASN A 421 0.82 -19.50 -17.13
CA ASN A 421 -0.61 -19.60 -17.34
C ASN A 421 -1.26 -20.51 -16.27
N ASP A 422 -2.47 -20.18 -15.82
CA ASP A 422 -3.28 -21.14 -15.08
C ASP A 422 -3.86 -22.18 -16.04
N GLU A 423 -4.17 -23.38 -15.57
CA GLU A 423 -4.74 -24.42 -16.43
C GLU A 423 -6.20 -24.07 -16.78
N PRO A 424 -6.61 -24.13 -18.07
CA PRO A 424 -7.99 -23.89 -18.45
C PRO A 424 -8.94 -24.99 -17.92
N PRO A 425 -10.22 -24.67 -17.67
CA PRO A 425 -10.85 -23.37 -17.85
C PRO A 425 -10.59 -22.41 -16.68
N TYR A 426 -10.39 -21.13 -16.99
CA TYR A 426 -10.40 -20.06 -15.98
C TYR A 426 -11.82 -19.92 -15.41
N VAL A 427 -11.94 -19.95 -14.08
CA VAL A 427 -13.21 -19.78 -13.37
C VAL A 427 -13.04 -18.74 -12.28
N ASN A 428 -13.79 -17.64 -12.41
CA ASN A 428 -13.90 -16.62 -11.39
C ASN A 428 -14.78 -17.12 -10.23
N LYS A 429 -14.25 -17.10 -9.00
CA LYS A 429 -14.99 -17.43 -7.77
C LYS A 429 -14.81 -16.33 -6.72
N PRO A 430 -15.87 -15.63 -6.28
CA PRO A 430 -15.77 -14.63 -5.22
C PRO A 430 -15.10 -15.15 -3.94
N GLY A 431 -14.48 -14.25 -3.17
CA GLY A 431 -13.85 -14.56 -1.89
C GLY A 431 -12.50 -15.28 -1.97
N ARG A 432 -11.88 -15.34 -3.15
CA ARG A 432 -10.50 -15.80 -3.36
C ARG A 432 -9.81 -15.01 -4.46
N TYR A 433 -8.51 -15.22 -4.64
CA TYR A 433 -7.76 -14.69 -5.78
C TYR A 433 -8.22 -15.32 -7.11
N ASN A 434 -8.43 -14.50 -8.14
CA ASN A 434 -8.84 -14.92 -9.49
C ASN A 434 -7.96 -14.29 -10.57
N LEU A 435 -6.65 -14.55 -10.49
CA LEU A 435 -5.62 -13.89 -11.30
C LEU A 435 -5.51 -14.44 -12.74
N GLY A 436 -5.96 -15.67 -12.98
CA GLY A 436 -5.78 -16.35 -14.27
C GLY A 436 -4.32 -16.71 -14.57
N LEU A 437 -3.48 -16.81 -13.54
CA LEU A 437 -2.07 -17.19 -13.63
C LEU A 437 -1.68 -18.07 -12.44
N SER A 438 -0.53 -18.73 -12.55
CA SER A 438 0.12 -19.48 -11.47
C SER A 438 1.52 -18.92 -11.19
N PHE A 439 1.93 -19.00 -9.93
CA PHE A 439 3.28 -18.65 -9.48
C PHE A 439 4.26 -19.84 -9.48
N GLY A 440 3.84 -21.00 -10.00
CA GLY A 440 4.63 -22.24 -9.96
C GLY A 440 4.79 -22.84 -8.56
N ASP A 441 5.48 -23.98 -8.49
CA ASP A 441 5.70 -24.77 -7.26
C ASP A 441 7.14 -24.69 -6.73
N ASP A 442 7.91 -23.68 -7.15
CA ASP A 442 9.30 -23.52 -6.72
C ASP A 442 9.40 -23.38 -5.19
N PRO A 443 10.29 -24.13 -4.52
CA PRO A 443 10.47 -24.00 -3.08
C PRO A 443 11.01 -22.62 -2.74
N THR A 444 10.53 -22.04 -1.63
CA THR A 444 11.05 -20.75 -1.14
C THR A 444 12.50 -20.94 -0.64
N PRO A 445 13.50 -20.21 -1.19
CA PRO A 445 14.87 -20.33 -0.73
C PRO A 445 15.05 -19.89 0.74
N PRO A 446 16.02 -20.46 1.48
CA PRO A 446 16.36 -20.01 2.83
C PRO A 446 16.74 -18.52 2.89
N PHE A 447 16.42 -17.84 4.01
CA PHE A 447 16.61 -16.39 4.16
C PHE A 447 18.05 -15.91 3.83
N ALA A 448 19.07 -16.67 4.22
CA ALA A 448 20.48 -16.33 3.98
C ALA A 448 20.86 -16.21 2.49
N LEU A 449 20.26 -17.04 1.63
CA LEU A 449 20.44 -16.96 0.17
C LEU A 449 19.50 -15.92 -0.44
N ARG A 450 18.30 -15.84 0.13
CA ARG A 450 17.22 -14.99 -0.32
C ARG A 450 17.56 -13.49 -0.28
N LYS A 451 18.18 -12.98 0.78
CA LYS A 451 18.52 -11.55 0.90
C LYS A 451 19.40 -11.02 -0.24
N ASN A 452 20.09 -11.92 -0.95
CA ASN A 452 20.90 -11.57 -2.11
C ASN A 452 20.08 -11.38 -3.39
N ILE A 453 18.92 -12.03 -3.48
CA ILE A 453 18.04 -12.10 -4.66
C ILE A 453 16.76 -11.30 -4.47
N ILE A 454 16.30 -11.13 -3.24
CA ILE A 454 15.12 -10.35 -2.85
C ILE A 454 15.58 -9.29 -1.88
N TYR A 455 15.45 -8.02 -2.28
CA TYR A 455 15.91 -6.88 -1.50
C TYR A 455 15.09 -5.65 -1.86
N GLY A 456 15.18 -4.63 -1.00
CA GLY A 456 14.60 -3.32 -1.25
C GLY A 456 15.68 -2.26 -1.25
N GLY A 457 15.29 -1.02 -1.39
CA GLY A 457 16.24 0.08 -1.33
C GLY A 457 15.60 1.46 -1.20
N LEU A 458 16.47 2.44 -1.04
CA LEU A 458 16.16 3.85 -1.15
C LEU A 458 16.97 4.41 -2.32
N LEU A 459 16.29 4.90 -3.35
CA LEU A 459 16.91 5.47 -4.54
C LEU A 459 16.68 6.99 -4.55
N ALA A 460 17.74 7.77 -4.72
CA ALA A 460 17.60 9.15 -5.17
C ALA A 460 17.75 9.22 -6.68
N TRP A 461 16.68 9.63 -7.33
CA TRP A 461 16.53 9.75 -8.77
C TRP A 461 16.54 11.22 -9.19
N ASP A 462 17.33 11.55 -10.21
CA ASP A 462 17.26 12.85 -10.90
C ASP A 462 16.23 12.72 -12.04
N PRO A 463 15.03 13.33 -11.92
CA PRO A 463 13.97 13.21 -12.91
C PRO A 463 14.27 13.97 -14.21
N VAL A 464 15.18 14.96 -14.18
CA VAL A 464 15.58 15.72 -15.36
C VAL A 464 16.62 14.95 -16.16
N LYS A 465 17.63 14.39 -15.49
CA LYS A 465 18.69 13.59 -16.13
C LYS A 465 18.32 12.11 -16.28
N GLN A 466 17.17 11.70 -15.75
CA GLN A 466 16.67 10.32 -15.75
C GLN A 466 17.73 9.32 -15.30
N ARG A 467 18.36 9.59 -14.14
CA ARG A 467 19.42 8.72 -13.60
C ARG A 467 19.48 8.69 -12.09
N LYS A 468 20.01 7.58 -11.57
CA LYS A 468 20.38 7.44 -10.17
C LYS A 468 21.47 8.46 -9.80
N VAL A 469 21.27 9.15 -8.67
CA VAL A 469 22.29 9.98 -8.01
C VAL A 469 22.99 9.19 -6.90
N TRP A 470 22.21 8.56 -6.03
CA TRP A 470 22.70 7.65 -4.99
C TRP A 470 21.64 6.59 -4.66
N SER A 471 22.03 5.50 -4.01
CA SER A 471 21.09 4.47 -3.55
C SER A 471 21.59 3.73 -2.32
N HIS A 472 20.67 3.28 -1.48
CA HIS A 472 20.90 2.27 -0.43
C HIS A 472 20.17 0.99 -0.75
N ARG A 473 20.79 -0.14 -0.40
CA ARG A 473 20.16 -1.45 -0.41
C ARG A 473 19.76 -1.82 1.02
N PHE A 474 18.59 -2.41 1.16
CA PHE A 474 18.08 -2.96 2.42
C PHE A 474 17.90 -4.47 2.31
N ASP A 475 18.10 -5.16 3.44
CA ASP A 475 17.94 -6.61 3.53
C ASP A 475 16.46 -7.05 3.52
N SER A 476 15.55 -6.15 3.91
CA SER A 476 14.12 -6.33 3.68
C SER A 476 13.72 -5.74 2.32
N ALA A 477 12.81 -6.41 1.61
CA ALA A 477 12.25 -5.88 0.38
C ALA A 477 11.20 -4.80 0.66
N TRP A 478 10.29 -5.03 1.61
CA TRP A 478 9.12 -4.19 1.83
C TRP A 478 9.39 -3.05 2.82
N ASN A 479 10.07 -1.99 2.37
CA ASN A 479 10.44 -0.86 3.22
C ASN A 479 9.42 0.28 3.13
N GLY A 480 9.49 1.24 4.06
CA GLY A 480 8.49 2.28 4.20
C GLY A 480 8.62 3.45 3.25
N GLY A 481 7.60 4.31 3.27
CA GLY A 481 7.57 5.55 2.49
C GLY A 481 8.56 6.60 2.99
N VAL A 482 8.68 7.68 2.23
CA VAL A 482 9.74 8.68 2.37
C VAL A 482 9.18 10.08 2.66
N LEU A 483 9.89 10.82 3.49
CA LEU A 483 9.72 12.26 3.71
C LEU A 483 11.01 12.99 3.34
N SER A 484 10.91 14.09 2.61
CA SER A 484 12.03 15.04 2.40
C SER A 484 11.78 16.36 3.13
N THR A 485 12.83 17.05 3.55
CA THR A 485 12.70 18.36 4.21
C THR A 485 13.74 19.37 3.72
N ALA A 486 13.46 20.66 3.92
CA ALA A 486 14.39 21.78 3.69
C ALA A 486 15.62 21.79 4.62
N GLY A 487 15.69 20.84 5.56
CA GLY A 487 16.87 20.58 6.37
C GLY A 487 17.96 19.78 5.64
N ASP A 488 17.84 19.58 4.32
CA ASP A 488 18.64 18.64 3.51
C ASP A 488 18.56 17.19 4.04
N LEU A 489 17.37 16.78 4.52
CA LEU A 489 17.13 15.45 5.08
C LEU A 489 16.12 14.63 4.29
N VAL A 490 16.33 13.32 4.31
CA VAL A 490 15.40 12.29 3.83
C VAL A 490 15.18 11.28 4.96
N PHE A 491 13.93 11.10 5.37
CA PHE A 491 13.55 10.14 6.41
C PHE A 491 12.85 8.94 5.80
N GLN A 492 13.19 7.73 6.27
CA GLN A 492 12.54 6.50 5.85
C GLN A 492 12.61 5.43 6.95
N GLY A 493 11.52 4.68 7.13
CA GLY A 493 11.52 3.44 7.91
C GLY A 493 11.77 2.21 7.03
N ASN A 494 12.28 1.12 7.61
CA ASN A 494 12.51 -0.12 6.87
C ASN A 494 11.87 -1.35 7.51
N GLY A 495 11.76 -2.44 6.74
CA GLY A 495 11.11 -3.68 7.21
C GLY A 495 11.88 -4.44 8.29
N MET A 496 13.14 -4.05 8.57
CA MET A 496 13.91 -4.56 9.71
C MET A 496 13.59 -3.80 11.01
N GLY A 497 12.86 -2.70 10.92
CA GLY A 497 12.38 -1.90 12.04
C GLY A 497 13.29 -0.74 12.44
N TYR A 498 14.11 -0.26 11.52
CA TYR A 498 14.87 0.96 11.73
C TYR A 498 14.21 2.16 11.06
N PHE A 499 14.11 3.27 11.79
CA PHE A 499 13.77 4.58 11.26
C PHE A 499 15.07 5.38 11.07
N VAL A 500 15.32 5.89 9.87
CA VAL A 500 16.63 6.41 9.47
C VAL A 500 16.49 7.79 8.84
N ALA A 501 17.44 8.68 9.12
CA ALA A 501 17.61 9.95 8.44
C ALA A 501 18.90 9.94 7.61
N TYR A 502 18.78 10.36 6.35
CA TYR A 502 19.86 10.48 5.39
C TYR A 502 20.05 11.93 4.97
N ASN A 503 21.27 12.30 4.62
CA ASN A 503 21.53 13.54 3.89
C ASN A 503 20.92 13.45 2.48
N ALA A 504 20.05 14.40 2.13
CA ALA A 504 19.26 14.40 0.91
C ALA A 504 20.10 14.42 -0.39
N LYS A 505 21.29 15.02 -0.36
CA LYS A 505 22.17 15.18 -1.53
C LYS A 505 23.11 14.00 -1.75
N SER A 506 23.67 13.45 -0.67
CA SER A 506 24.72 12.42 -0.72
C SER A 506 24.24 11.01 -0.36
N GLY A 507 23.07 10.89 0.28
CA GLY A 507 22.61 9.63 0.86
C GLY A 507 23.36 9.22 2.13
N LYS A 508 24.28 10.02 2.69
CA LYS A 508 24.98 9.63 3.92
C LYS A 508 23.96 9.43 5.06
N LYS A 509 23.99 8.27 5.73
CA LYS A 509 23.21 8.03 6.95
C LYS A 509 23.72 8.94 8.07
N LEU A 510 22.81 9.70 8.68
CA LEU A 510 23.13 10.67 9.74
C LEU A 510 22.58 10.28 11.10
N TRP A 511 21.43 9.60 11.12
CA TRP A 511 20.74 9.21 12.35
C TRP A 511 19.93 7.94 12.13
N GLN A 512 19.74 7.14 13.18
CA GLN A 512 18.96 5.91 13.15
C GLN A 512 18.34 5.65 14.52
N PHE A 513 17.12 5.11 14.51
CA PHE A 513 16.39 4.66 15.69
C PHE A 513 15.82 3.25 15.47
N ASP A 514 15.85 2.40 16.50
CA ASP A 514 15.19 1.08 16.47
C ASP A 514 13.73 1.22 16.94
N ALA A 515 12.79 1.09 16.02
CA ALA A 515 11.36 1.20 16.26
C ALA A 515 10.75 -0.07 16.88
N GLN A 516 11.53 -1.15 17.03
CA GLN A 516 11.08 -2.46 17.52
C GLN A 516 10.01 -3.13 16.65
N THR A 517 9.71 -2.61 15.46
CA THR A 517 8.79 -3.20 14.49
C THR A 517 9.09 -2.71 13.09
N GLY A 518 8.83 -3.53 12.08
CA GLY A 518 8.96 -3.14 10.67
C GLY A 518 8.11 -1.92 10.34
N ILE A 519 8.62 -1.04 9.47
CA ILE A 519 7.93 0.20 9.08
C ILE A 519 7.64 0.17 7.59
N VAL A 520 6.38 0.34 7.23
CA VAL A 520 5.91 0.45 5.84
C VAL A 520 5.27 1.81 5.53
N ALA A 521 4.71 2.49 6.53
CA ALA A 521 4.13 3.82 6.36
C ALA A 521 5.18 4.91 6.07
N ALA A 522 4.75 6.02 5.48
CA ALA A 522 5.58 7.19 5.31
C ALA A 522 5.63 8.04 6.60
N PRO A 523 6.80 8.59 6.96
CA PRO A 523 6.89 9.63 7.99
C PRO A 523 6.28 10.95 7.51
N MET A 524 5.91 11.80 8.47
CA MET A 524 5.48 13.18 8.26
C MET A 524 6.13 14.10 9.30
N THR A 525 6.09 15.42 9.09
CA THR A 525 6.66 16.39 10.03
C THR A 525 5.75 17.60 10.13
N PHE A 526 5.69 18.20 11.31
CA PHE A 526 4.89 19.36 11.63
C PHE A 526 5.62 20.27 12.61
N GLU A 527 5.10 21.48 12.80
CA GLU A 527 5.57 22.41 13.81
C GLU A 527 4.43 22.80 14.74
N MET A 528 4.73 22.87 16.03
CA MET A 528 3.81 23.33 17.06
C MET A 528 4.60 24.01 18.16
N ASP A 529 4.13 25.17 18.62
CA ASP A 529 4.79 26.00 19.62
C ASP A 529 6.28 26.30 19.27
N GLY A 530 6.60 26.48 17.99
CA GLY A 530 7.97 26.73 17.49
C GLY A 530 8.91 25.52 17.55
N VAL A 531 8.38 24.31 17.78
CA VAL A 531 9.14 23.06 17.82
C VAL A 531 8.73 22.17 16.65
N GLN A 532 9.71 21.74 15.86
CA GLN A 532 9.52 20.77 14.80
C GLN A 532 9.49 19.35 15.38
N TYR A 533 8.47 18.59 14.95
CA TYR A 533 8.29 17.18 15.26
C TYR A 533 8.36 16.35 13.98
N VAL A 534 8.87 15.12 14.08
CA VAL A 534 8.84 14.12 13.01
C VAL A 534 8.08 12.91 13.54
N THR A 535 7.05 12.46 12.83
CA THR A 535 6.14 11.41 13.29
C THR A 535 6.00 10.32 12.23
N LEU A 536 5.87 9.07 12.66
CA LEU A 536 5.51 7.96 11.79
C LEU A 536 4.64 6.92 12.51
N MET A 537 3.91 6.16 11.71
CA MET A 537 3.20 4.95 12.13
C MET A 537 4.12 3.74 11.89
N ALA A 538 4.64 3.16 12.95
CA ALA A 538 5.49 1.96 12.90
C ALA A 538 4.63 0.72 13.16
N GLY A 539 4.63 -0.23 12.24
CA GLY A 539 3.84 -1.45 12.32
C GLY A 539 3.95 -2.20 11.01
N TRP A 540 4.41 -3.45 11.06
CA TRP A 540 4.63 -4.26 9.89
C TRP A 540 3.28 -4.61 9.27
N MET A 541 3.07 -4.38 7.96
CA MET A 541 1.74 -4.62 7.36
C MET A 541 1.82 -4.80 5.84
N GLY A 542 0.70 -5.23 5.26
CA GLY A 542 0.43 -5.18 3.83
C GLY A 542 0.93 -6.44 3.11
N ALA A 543 1.00 -6.35 1.77
CA ALA A 543 1.41 -7.48 0.93
C ALA A 543 2.79 -8.07 1.31
N GLY A 544 3.70 -7.21 1.78
CA GLY A 544 5.01 -7.63 2.30
C GLY A 544 4.93 -8.50 3.55
N ALA A 545 3.95 -8.23 4.42
CA ALA A 545 3.78 -8.91 5.68
C ALA A 545 2.96 -10.21 5.56
N ILE A 546 1.94 -10.23 4.69
CA ILE A 546 1.13 -11.44 4.46
C ILE A 546 1.81 -12.44 3.52
N GLY A 547 2.76 -11.99 2.68
CA GLY A 547 3.60 -12.86 1.86
C GLY A 547 4.56 -13.76 2.65
N GLY A 548 4.58 -13.63 3.98
CA GLY A 548 5.38 -14.43 4.88
C GLY A 548 6.79 -13.86 5.10
N ALA A 549 7.72 -14.73 5.49
CA ALA A 549 9.16 -14.45 5.48
C ALA A 549 9.71 -14.10 4.07
N ILE A 550 8.83 -13.88 3.07
CA ILE A 550 9.20 -13.65 1.70
C ILE A 550 9.78 -12.24 1.46
N PHE A 551 9.26 -11.25 2.17
CA PHE A 551 9.58 -9.86 1.88
C PHE A 551 10.22 -9.13 3.08
N GLY A 552 10.29 -9.82 4.22
CA GLY A 552 10.85 -9.31 5.47
C GLY A 552 11.65 -10.39 6.23
N PRO A 553 11.99 -10.13 7.51
CA PRO A 553 12.64 -11.12 8.36
C PRO A 553 11.74 -12.34 8.60
N GLU A 554 12.34 -13.49 8.95
CA GLU A 554 11.61 -14.75 9.16
C GLU A 554 10.69 -14.72 10.39
N HIS A 555 11.08 -13.97 11.42
CA HIS A 555 10.29 -13.70 12.61
C HIS A 555 10.15 -12.20 12.80
N PRO A 556 9.29 -11.53 12.01
CA PRO A 556 9.15 -10.09 12.06
C PRO A 556 8.57 -9.64 13.40
N ARG A 557 9.13 -8.55 13.90
CA ARG A 557 8.65 -7.86 15.08
C ARG A 557 7.42 -7.06 14.67
N ASN A 558 6.27 -7.35 15.28
CA ASN A 558 5.07 -6.56 15.07
C ASN A 558 4.53 -6.03 16.40
N THR A 559 4.99 -4.86 16.80
CA THR A 559 4.44 -4.10 17.93
C THR A 559 4.02 -2.75 17.40
N PRO A 560 2.77 -2.62 16.93
CA PRO A 560 2.31 -1.42 16.25
C PRO A 560 2.30 -0.20 17.18
N ARG A 561 2.94 0.89 16.75
CA ARG A 561 3.10 2.14 17.49
C ARG A 561 3.07 3.38 16.61
N MET A 562 2.58 4.47 17.16
CA MET A 562 2.87 5.81 16.66
C MET A 562 4.11 6.35 17.38
N LEU A 563 5.10 6.81 16.62
CA LEU A 563 6.36 7.33 17.14
C LEU A 563 6.54 8.78 16.73
N THR A 564 6.83 9.66 17.68
CA THR A 564 7.05 11.09 17.43
C THR A 564 8.37 11.54 18.03
N PHE A 565 9.16 12.25 17.23
CA PHE A 565 10.54 12.66 17.52
C PHE A 565 10.67 14.17 17.51
N LYS A 566 11.62 14.70 18.30
CA LYS A 566 12.05 16.11 18.26
C LYS A 566 13.51 16.22 18.67
N LEU A 567 14.13 17.37 18.43
CA LEU A 567 15.48 17.63 18.96
C LEU A 567 15.48 17.57 20.50
N GLY A 568 16.42 16.81 21.05
CA GLY A 568 16.55 16.61 22.49
C GLY A 568 15.47 15.72 23.12
N GLY A 569 14.68 15.00 22.32
CA GLY A 569 13.78 13.97 22.85
C GLY A 569 14.56 12.87 23.60
N SER A 570 14.03 12.42 24.73
CA SER A 570 14.72 11.52 25.66
C SER A 570 13.86 10.35 26.13
N VAL A 571 12.68 10.14 25.55
CA VAL A 571 11.83 9.01 25.89
C VAL A 571 12.47 7.73 25.34
N SER A 572 12.42 6.65 26.11
CA SER A 572 12.86 5.32 25.68
C SER A 572 11.65 4.42 25.47
N LEU A 573 11.70 3.59 24.43
CA LEU A 573 10.74 2.52 24.27
C LEU A 573 10.91 1.46 25.36
N PRO A 574 9.82 0.77 25.76
CA PRO A 574 9.94 -0.34 26.69
C PRO A 574 10.78 -1.49 26.10
N PRO A 575 11.42 -2.32 26.94
CA PRO A 575 12.16 -3.49 26.47
C PRO A 575 11.29 -4.38 25.58
N GLU A 576 11.92 -4.91 24.52
CA GLU A 576 11.22 -5.76 23.56
C GLU A 576 10.80 -7.08 24.22
N LYS A 577 9.54 -7.51 24.01
CA LYS A 577 9.05 -8.81 24.46
C LYS A 577 9.22 -9.84 23.34
N ILE A 578 10.42 -10.39 23.19
CA ILE A 578 10.67 -11.46 22.23
C ILE A 578 10.16 -12.78 22.83
N THR A 579 9.10 -13.34 22.24
CA THR A 579 8.63 -14.70 22.58
C THR A 579 9.11 -15.66 21.50
N PRO A 580 10.03 -16.58 21.79
CA PRO A 580 10.47 -17.57 20.82
C PRO A 580 9.30 -18.42 20.34
N LEU A 581 9.20 -18.63 19.02
CA LEU A 581 8.25 -19.57 18.46
C LEU A 581 8.76 -21.00 18.66
N VAL A 582 8.04 -21.78 19.47
CA VAL A 582 8.39 -23.17 19.77
C VAL A 582 7.43 -24.09 19.04
N ALA A 583 7.97 -24.92 18.14
CA ALA A 583 7.19 -25.93 17.45
C ALA A 583 6.85 -27.06 18.42
N VAL A 584 5.59 -27.50 18.40
CA VAL A 584 5.11 -28.63 19.19
C VAL A 584 5.04 -29.85 18.28
N LYS A 585 5.48 -31.02 18.77
CA LYS A 585 5.42 -32.26 18.01
C LYS A 585 3.98 -32.49 17.52
N PRO A 586 3.73 -32.60 16.21
CA PRO A 586 2.39 -32.81 15.71
C PRO A 586 1.95 -34.28 15.86
N PRO A 587 0.66 -34.59 15.65
CA PRO A 587 0.19 -35.97 15.50
C PRO A 587 0.92 -36.70 14.37
N GLU A 588 1.02 -38.03 14.46
CA GLU A 588 1.58 -38.84 13.38
C GLU A 588 0.75 -38.69 12.08
N ILE A 589 1.44 -38.44 10.97
CA ILE A 589 0.84 -38.35 9.64
C ILE A 589 0.68 -39.75 9.05
N LYS A 590 -0.53 -40.07 8.60
CA LYS A 590 -0.80 -41.16 7.66
C LYS A 590 -1.30 -40.58 6.35
N ALA A 591 -0.38 -40.10 5.51
CA ALA A 591 -0.69 -39.51 4.21
C ALA A 591 0.35 -39.92 3.16
N THR A 592 -0.09 -40.06 1.92
CA THR A 592 0.77 -40.25 0.77
C THR A 592 1.43 -38.94 0.34
N THR A 593 2.56 -39.02 -0.36
CA THR A 593 3.21 -37.85 -0.97
C THR A 593 2.25 -37.08 -1.91
N GLN A 594 1.35 -37.79 -2.59
CA GLN A 594 0.36 -37.19 -3.48
C GLN A 594 -0.66 -36.35 -2.71
N GLU A 595 -1.16 -36.85 -1.58
CA GLU A 595 -2.10 -36.10 -0.73
C GLU A 595 -1.45 -34.85 -0.14
N ILE A 596 -0.20 -34.93 0.32
CA ILE A 596 0.56 -33.78 0.81
C ILE A 596 0.77 -32.75 -0.32
N THR A 597 1.03 -33.22 -1.54
CA THR A 597 1.22 -32.35 -2.72
C THR A 597 -0.07 -31.63 -3.10
N GLU A 598 -1.22 -32.32 -3.11
CA GLU A 598 -2.50 -31.68 -3.38
C GLU A 598 -2.91 -30.72 -2.24
N GLY A 599 -2.65 -31.11 -0.99
CA GLY A 599 -2.82 -30.24 0.18
C GLY A 599 -2.01 -28.95 0.08
N ARG A 600 -0.76 -29.03 -0.40
CA ARG A 600 0.08 -27.86 -0.68
C ARG A 600 -0.53 -26.97 -1.77
N ARG A 601 -1.03 -27.57 -2.86
CA ARG A 601 -1.66 -26.83 -3.97
C ARG A 601 -2.90 -26.07 -3.50
N LEU A 602 -3.75 -26.72 -2.69
CA LEU A 602 -4.91 -26.11 -2.07
C LEU A 602 -4.50 -25.00 -1.09
N PHE A 603 -3.51 -25.24 -0.23
CA PHE A 603 -2.97 -24.22 0.67
C PHE A 603 -2.48 -22.99 -0.08
N ASN A 604 -1.69 -23.18 -1.14
CA ASN A 604 -1.18 -22.08 -1.98
C ASN A 604 -2.30 -21.28 -2.65
N ARG A 605 -3.43 -21.93 -2.93
CA ARG A 605 -4.58 -21.30 -3.58
C ARG A 605 -5.49 -20.52 -2.64
N TYR A 606 -5.65 -20.96 -1.39
CA TYR A 606 -6.66 -20.42 -0.47
C TYR A 606 -6.10 -19.83 0.83
N CYS A 607 -4.90 -20.23 1.25
CA CYS A 607 -4.35 -19.87 2.56
C CYS A 607 -3.10 -18.98 2.46
N PHE A 608 -2.31 -19.15 1.38
CA PHE A 608 -1.03 -18.47 1.17
C PHE A 608 -1.12 -16.94 1.34
N ALA A 609 -2.17 -16.33 0.80
CA ALA A 609 -2.31 -14.87 0.81
C ALA A 609 -2.38 -14.26 2.21
N CYS A 610 -2.66 -15.04 3.26
CA CYS A 610 -2.63 -14.58 4.65
C CYS A 610 -1.56 -15.28 5.49
N HIS A 611 -1.37 -16.59 5.29
CA HIS A 611 -0.49 -17.42 6.13
C HIS A 611 0.92 -17.63 5.53
N GLY A 612 1.23 -16.94 4.43
CA GLY A 612 2.54 -16.95 3.79
C GLY A 612 2.87 -18.26 3.06
N SER A 613 3.94 -18.22 2.26
CA SER A 613 4.40 -19.40 1.50
C SER A 613 4.87 -20.50 2.43
N SER A 614 4.57 -21.74 2.06
CA SER A 614 4.96 -22.92 2.85
C SER A 614 4.46 -22.92 4.30
N ALA A 615 3.36 -22.21 4.56
CA ALA A 615 2.80 -21.92 5.87
C ALA A 615 3.69 -21.05 6.79
N THR A 616 4.72 -20.42 6.24
CA THR A 616 5.62 -19.51 6.95
C THR A 616 5.00 -18.12 7.04
N GLY A 617 4.35 -17.83 8.16
CA GLY A 617 3.69 -16.55 8.43
C GLY A 617 4.68 -15.38 8.49
N GLY A 618 4.20 -14.18 8.20
CA GLY A 618 5.02 -12.97 8.13
C GLY A 618 4.72 -11.94 9.22
N GLY A 619 4.22 -12.38 10.39
CA GLY A 619 4.09 -11.56 11.60
C GLY A 619 2.70 -11.06 11.94
N GLU A 620 1.90 -10.69 10.93
CA GLU A 620 0.55 -10.13 11.13
C GLU A 620 -0.50 -11.20 11.42
N VAL A 621 -0.36 -12.33 10.72
CA VAL A 621 -1.22 -13.48 10.83
C VAL A 621 -0.38 -14.64 11.33
N LYS A 622 -1.00 -15.54 12.11
CA LYS A 622 -0.31 -16.68 12.72
C LYS A 622 0.47 -17.48 11.68
N ASP A 623 1.74 -17.74 12.00
CA ASP A 623 2.55 -18.76 11.33
C ASP A 623 2.00 -20.14 11.70
N LEU A 624 1.47 -20.85 10.71
CA LEU A 624 0.75 -22.09 10.96
C LEU A 624 1.69 -23.27 11.27
N ARG A 625 3.01 -23.15 11.03
CA ARG A 625 4.00 -24.18 11.43
C ARG A 625 4.11 -24.35 12.94
N TYR A 626 3.62 -23.37 13.70
CA TYR A 626 3.58 -23.38 15.17
C TYR A 626 2.18 -23.66 15.72
N THR A 627 1.29 -24.20 14.87
CA THR A 627 -0.05 -24.63 15.28
C THR A 627 0.03 -25.79 16.27
N THR A 628 -0.79 -25.76 17.32
CA THR A 628 -0.82 -26.81 18.34
C THR A 628 -1.75 -27.96 17.92
N PRO A 629 -1.56 -29.18 18.47
CA PRO A 629 -2.47 -30.30 18.23
C PRO A 629 -3.95 -29.98 18.53
N ALA A 630 -4.24 -29.17 19.56
CA ALA A 630 -5.60 -28.76 19.91
C ALA A 630 -6.27 -27.86 18.85
N VAL A 631 -5.50 -27.11 18.08
CA VAL A 631 -6.06 -26.34 16.95
C VAL A 631 -6.35 -27.27 15.77
N LEU A 632 -5.50 -28.28 15.54
CA LEU A 632 -5.70 -29.29 14.50
C LEU A 632 -6.95 -30.17 14.75
N THR A 633 -7.39 -30.35 16.00
CA THR A 633 -8.62 -31.11 16.30
C THR A 633 -9.90 -30.38 15.89
N ILE A 634 -9.87 -29.04 15.84
CA ILE A 634 -11.01 -28.20 15.41
C ILE A 634 -10.76 -27.55 14.04
N PHE A 635 -9.86 -28.12 13.23
CA PHE A 635 -9.42 -27.53 11.96
C PHE A 635 -10.58 -27.25 11.01
N ASP A 636 -11.52 -28.20 10.87
CA ASP A 636 -12.69 -28.04 10.01
C ASP A 636 -13.64 -26.95 10.50
N ASP A 637 -13.79 -26.80 11.82
CA ASP A 637 -14.59 -25.72 12.39
C ASP A 637 -13.96 -24.35 12.10
N ILE A 638 -12.63 -24.27 12.08
CA ILE A 638 -11.91 -23.04 11.72
C ILE A 638 -12.02 -22.78 10.22
N VAL A 639 -11.60 -23.73 9.39
CA VAL A 639 -11.42 -23.54 7.94
C VAL A 639 -12.74 -23.55 7.20
N LEU A 640 -13.71 -24.41 7.57
CA LEU A 640 -14.97 -24.52 6.83
C LEU A 640 -16.08 -23.68 7.48
N LYS A 641 -16.14 -23.64 8.81
CA LYS A 641 -17.25 -22.99 9.54
C LYS A 641 -16.92 -21.59 10.08
N GLY A 642 -15.66 -21.19 10.09
CA GLY A 642 -15.30 -19.82 10.45
C GLY A 642 -15.43 -19.51 11.94
N VAL A 643 -15.07 -20.42 12.85
CA VAL A 643 -15.15 -20.13 14.31
C VAL A 643 -14.24 -18.97 14.76
N PHE A 644 -13.32 -18.52 13.91
CA PHE A 644 -12.47 -17.35 14.11
C PHE A 644 -12.78 -16.17 13.18
N ASP A 645 -13.97 -16.13 12.57
CA ASP A 645 -14.46 -15.07 11.68
C ASP A 645 -14.24 -13.67 12.28
N GLN A 646 -14.57 -13.48 13.56
CA GLN A 646 -14.44 -12.19 14.23
C GLN A 646 -12.99 -11.70 14.37
N LYS A 647 -12.02 -12.63 14.28
CA LYS A 647 -10.58 -12.34 14.30
C LYS A 647 -9.98 -12.17 12.90
N GLY A 648 -10.79 -12.23 11.85
CA GLY A 648 -10.30 -12.12 10.47
C GLY A 648 -9.94 -13.46 9.81
N MET A 649 -10.36 -14.60 10.37
CA MET A 649 -10.23 -15.91 9.72
C MET A 649 -11.62 -16.41 9.28
N PRO A 650 -12.08 -16.02 8.08
CA PRO A 650 -13.38 -16.40 7.58
C PRO A 650 -13.47 -17.91 7.29
N GLY A 651 -14.67 -18.48 7.39
CA GLY A 651 -14.96 -19.81 6.86
C GLY A 651 -14.86 -19.88 5.33
N PHE A 652 -14.41 -21.02 4.82
CA PHE A 652 -14.23 -21.35 3.40
C PHE A 652 -15.11 -22.51 2.95
N GLY A 653 -16.15 -22.88 3.72
CA GLY A 653 -17.06 -23.97 3.36
C GLY A 653 -17.86 -23.74 2.06
N ASP A 654 -17.85 -22.52 1.53
CA ASP A 654 -18.38 -22.15 0.22
C ASP A 654 -17.40 -22.41 -0.94
N LEU A 655 -16.10 -22.57 -0.64
CA LEU A 655 -15.02 -22.75 -1.62
C LEU A 655 -14.31 -24.11 -1.50
N LEU A 656 -14.33 -24.72 -0.31
CA LEU A 656 -13.63 -25.94 0.05
C LEU A 656 -14.60 -27.00 0.55
N THR A 657 -14.38 -28.24 0.12
CA THR A 657 -15.06 -29.41 0.69
C THR A 657 -14.35 -29.90 1.95
N PRO A 658 -15.00 -30.75 2.78
CA PRO A 658 -14.33 -31.41 3.90
C PRO A 658 -13.06 -32.18 3.49
N LYS A 659 -13.07 -32.79 2.29
CA LYS A 659 -11.89 -33.47 1.75
C LYS A 659 -10.75 -32.50 1.46
N ASP A 660 -11.05 -31.33 0.90
CA ASP A 660 -10.04 -30.31 0.61
C ASP A 660 -9.42 -29.79 1.91
N ALA A 661 -10.24 -29.54 2.94
CA ALA A 661 -9.76 -29.14 4.26
C ALA A 661 -8.84 -30.20 4.88
N GLU A 662 -9.19 -31.48 4.79
CA GLU A 662 -8.33 -32.56 5.28
C GLU A 662 -6.99 -32.62 4.53
N LEU A 663 -6.97 -32.45 3.21
CA LEU A 663 -5.72 -32.39 2.43
C LEU A 663 -4.83 -31.21 2.86
N ILE A 664 -5.41 -30.02 3.05
CA ILE A 664 -4.68 -28.85 3.57
C ILE A 664 -4.12 -29.14 4.96
N LYS A 665 -4.91 -29.77 5.82
CA LYS A 665 -4.50 -30.16 7.17
C LYS A 665 -3.33 -31.14 7.14
N LEU A 666 -3.38 -32.18 6.30
CA LEU A 666 -2.27 -33.15 6.15
C LEU A 666 -0.98 -32.46 5.71
N TYR A 667 -1.07 -31.54 4.74
CA TYR A 667 0.05 -30.71 4.35
C TYR A 667 0.59 -29.88 5.51
N LEU A 668 -0.30 -29.24 6.28
CA LEU A 668 0.10 -28.43 7.43
C LEU A 668 0.80 -29.25 8.52
N ILE A 669 0.29 -30.44 8.83
CA ILE A 669 0.93 -31.35 9.79
C ILE A 669 2.36 -31.71 9.31
N SER A 670 2.55 -31.92 7.99
CA SER A 670 3.89 -32.17 7.42
C SER A 670 4.81 -30.98 7.66
N ARG A 671 4.34 -29.76 7.44
CA ARG A 671 5.12 -28.53 7.69
C ARG A 671 5.48 -28.34 9.16
N ILE A 672 4.56 -28.64 10.06
CA ILE A 672 4.79 -28.58 11.52
C ILE A 672 5.86 -29.61 11.92
N GLN A 673 5.78 -30.84 11.38
CA GLN A 673 6.74 -31.90 11.66
C GLN A 673 8.16 -31.52 11.23
N GLU A 674 8.31 -31.02 9.99
CA GLU A 674 9.59 -30.53 9.48
C GLU A 674 10.19 -29.41 10.35
N THR A 675 9.32 -28.49 10.81
CA THR A 675 9.74 -27.37 11.68
C THR A 675 10.16 -27.87 13.06
N TYR A 676 9.42 -28.81 13.64
CA TYR A 676 9.75 -29.44 14.91
C TYR A 676 11.11 -30.16 14.84
N ASP A 677 11.33 -31.00 13.83
CA ASP A 677 12.57 -31.75 13.66
C ASP A 677 13.78 -30.82 13.48
N ALA A 678 13.61 -29.74 12.72
CA ALA A 678 14.64 -28.72 12.55
C ALA A 678 15.02 -28.04 13.89
N GLN A 679 14.03 -27.70 14.73
CA GLN A 679 14.29 -27.11 16.05
C GLN A 679 14.97 -28.10 17.01
N GLN A 680 14.59 -29.37 17.00
CA GLN A 680 15.24 -30.41 17.81
C GLN A 680 16.70 -30.64 17.38
N ALA A 681 16.97 -30.65 16.07
CA ALA A 681 18.32 -30.77 15.53
C ALA A 681 19.21 -29.58 15.92
N ALA A 682 18.67 -28.35 15.85
CA ALA A 682 19.40 -27.14 16.25
C ALA A 682 19.75 -27.14 17.75
N GLN A 683 18.81 -27.54 18.62
CA GLN A 683 19.07 -27.67 20.06
C GLN A 683 20.15 -28.71 20.35
N THR A 684 20.08 -29.88 19.70
CA THR A 684 21.09 -30.95 19.85
C THR A 684 22.49 -30.48 19.44
N ASN A 685 22.59 -29.69 18.36
CA ASN A 685 23.88 -29.16 17.88
C ASN A 685 24.44 -28.07 18.79
N ALA A 686 23.60 -27.18 19.35
CA ALA A 686 24.02 -26.18 20.33
C ALA A 686 24.61 -26.84 21.59
N THR A 687 23.95 -27.88 22.12
CA THR A 687 24.44 -28.63 23.30
C THR A 687 25.73 -29.40 23.04
N LYS A 688 26.03 -29.76 21.78
CA LYS A 688 27.31 -30.39 21.39
C LYS A 688 28.43 -29.36 21.21
N GLY A 689 28.13 -28.17 20.70
CA GLY A 689 29.08 -27.08 20.51
C GLY A 689 29.55 -26.43 21.81
N GLU A 690 28.72 -26.40 22.86
CA GLU A 690 29.12 -25.95 24.20
C GLU A 690 29.96 -26.98 24.98
N LYS A 691 30.06 -28.22 24.49
CA LYS A 691 30.86 -29.31 25.08
C LYS A 691 32.22 -29.51 24.40
N GLN A 692 32.52 -28.75 23.35
CA GLN A 692 33.84 -28.63 22.72
C GLN A 692 34.46 -27.28 23.10
#